data_AF-A0A7X0P9Y3-F1
#
_entry.id   AF-A0A7X0P9Y3-F1
#
_cell.length_a   1.000
_cell.length_b   1.000
_cell.length_c   1.000
_cell.angle_alpha   90.00
_cell.angle_beta   90.00
_cell.angle_gamma   90.00
#
_symmetry.space_group_name_H-M   'P 1'
#
loop_
_entity.id
_entity.type
_entity.pdbx_description
1 polymer ?
#
loop_
_entity_poly.entity_id
_entity_poly.type
_entity_poly.pdbx_seq_one_letter_code
_entity_poly.pdbx_strand_id
1 'polypeptide(L)'
;MTPSHRSPRHWLLAIFILSGFAGLIYQSIWSHYLGLFLGHAAYAQALVLAIFMGGMAAGAAWIARAGQRWRNLIRGYALIEAIIGALGLLFHWIFTNVAAFSYDWLIPSLGTPWAINLSRWIVAALLILPQTILLGMTFPLMSGGLIRRFPGSDGNLLGGLYFTNSIGAAFGALMAVFVLLPWVGLPGAMVVAGILNFVVAALAWWLARDPEPVAPAPVSIQAAPDQRLRNNPLLRTVLFGTALSGAASFAYEIIWIRMLSMAVGSTMHAFELMLASFIAGIALGGLWVRKHADSAESPLRLVGWMQVFMGIAALASLAVYANAFTWVGWLMSALTKTDGGYSLFNLGTAATAISIMLPAAFFAGTTLPLFTVALLRSGQGERAIGRVYAWNTLGAIAGVFAAIHFLIPNLGLKLALCIAALVDIGLGLFLLRQQVDSKRTLMRFGIAVGLSAVAVIVAVRIPFDLMVATSGVYRHGRASLKADDQIVYYKDGKTATVAAAASRNGSIHISTNGKTDASIQMQDHLPATQDEPTMVLAAALPLGMVENPKRVGVIGFGSGLTTHAFLGDERLERVDTIDIEEAMVEGAKAFGVRSERAYKDPRSHVIIDDAKSYFSGQNQKYDIIISEPSNPWISGVGALFSEEFYKFVPRHLNEGGLFMQWVQIYEIDDALLGSVLKSLTPAFDDYGAWLSNGSDLLIVASPKGPLPKMDFSKLAANPKVKADLERVGIANAQQLDFRKVADARMLRALSKITQEPGPNSDYFPILGLHAPKSRFKGASAVTTMSLPKVNRPLLEAMGISPALPDNVPISSLKYFAGDVLTAEARQLASELRGEVAALSPGPAFLRATLGNCTADLTADQIQAASGFISTIGARTVTHLPASALQGVWVNPTWQTCKRLSKDLIRALKILEVHSQRDYPQMEALGIDWIKNRPRNQYSRIEFDGLAWSGIVLSRIHSRRWGELPEAIDLLDKDTAIVNDYSFLANIVNSMGNNNPVAKSN
;
A
#
# COMPACT_ATOMS: atom_id res chain seq x y z
N MET A 1 -58.31 12.38 21.87
CA MET A 1 -57.03 12.53 21.15
C MET A 1 -56.51 11.13 20.84
N THR A 2 -56.66 10.68 19.60
CA THR A 2 -56.18 9.38 19.10
C THR A 2 -54.68 9.48 18.78
N PRO A 3 -53.83 8.52 19.19
CA PRO A 3 -52.40 8.56 18.87
C PRO A 3 -52.20 8.40 17.36
N SER A 4 -51.32 9.22 16.78
CA SER A 4 -51.07 9.25 15.35
C SER A 4 -50.43 7.94 14.85
N HIS A 5 -51.14 7.23 13.96
CA HIS A 5 -50.72 5.97 13.31
C HIS A 5 -49.52 6.08 12.34
N ARG A 6 -48.62 7.07 12.47
CA ARG A 6 -47.46 7.27 11.57
C ARG A 6 -46.16 6.56 12.03
N SER A 7 -46.19 5.82 13.14
CA SER A 7 -44.99 5.45 13.93
C SER A 7 -44.14 4.26 13.41
N PRO A 8 -44.63 3.04 13.10
CA PRO A 8 -43.74 1.85 12.98
C PRO A 8 -42.93 1.74 11.68
N ARG A 9 -43.48 2.25 10.56
CA ARG A 9 -42.89 2.08 9.21
C ARG A 9 -41.54 2.81 9.07
N HIS A 10 -41.45 4.02 9.61
CA HIS A 10 -40.22 4.82 9.53
C HIS A 10 -39.10 4.21 10.37
N TRP A 11 -39.43 3.63 11.52
CA TRP A 11 -38.46 2.94 12.39
C TRP A 11 -37.91 1.67 11.76
N LEU A 12 -38.74 0.85 11.09
CA LEU A 12 -38.26 -0.33 10.37
C LEU A 12 -37.31 0.04 9.22
N LEU A 13 -37.61 1.12 8.49
CA LEU A 13 -36.72 1.66 7.47
C LEU A 13 -35.40 2.20 8.07
N ALA A 14 -35.45 2.85 9.23
CA ALA A 14 -34.26 3.35 9.92
C ALA A 14 -33.35 2.23 10.43
N ILE A 15 -33.92 1.15 10.97
CA ILE A 15 -33.16 -0.05 11.38
C ILE A 15 -32.47 -0.70 10.19
N PHE A 16 -33.11 -0.66 9.01
CA PHE A 16 -32.52 -1.21 7.79
C PHE A 16 -31.30 -0.40 7.30
N ILE A 17 -31.18 0.88 7.68
CA ILE A 17 -29.93 1.65 7.49
C ILE A 17 -28.81 1.05 8.35
N LEU A 18 -29.09 0.75 9.62
CA LEU A 18 -28.09 0.17 10.53
C LEU A 18 -27.68 -1.24 10.11
N SER A 19 -28.61 -2.05 9.61
CA SER A 19 -28.31 -3.37 9.03
C SER A 19 -27.41 -3.27 7.80
N GLY A 20 -27.74 -2.38 6.86
CA GLY A 20 -26.88 -2.12 5.69
C GLY A 20 -25.49 -1.60 6.09
N PHE A 21 -25.42 -0.72 7.08
CA PHE A 21 -24.18 -0.20 7.63
C PHE A 21 -23.28 -1.31 8.22
N ALA A 22 -23.84 -2.18 9.07
CA ALA A 22 -23.11 -3.33 9.61
C ALA A 22 -22.70 -4.32 8.51
N GLY A 23 -23.60 -4.59 7.56
CA GLY A 23 -23.36 -5.48 6.43
C GLY A 23 -22.14 -5.09 5.58
N LEU A 24 -21.96 -3.79 5.32
CA LEU A 24 -20.80 -3.32 4.55
C LEU A 24 -19.53 -3.16 5.35
N ILE A 25 -19.63 -2.96 6.67
CA ILE A 25 -18.45 -3.17 7.54
C ILE A 25 -17.95 -4.61 7.37
N TYR A 26 -18.82 -5.62 7.45
CA TYR A 26 -18.38 -7.00 7.24
C TYR A 26 -17.75 -7.22 5.87
N GLN A 27 -18.38 -6.75 4.79
CA GLN A 27 -17.83 -6.92 3.45
C GLN A 27 -16.43 -6.28 3.33
N SER A 28 -16.28 -5.02 3.77
CA SER A 28 -15.01 -4.30 3.72
C SER A 28 -13.94 -5.03 4.55
N ILE A 29 -14.24 -5.37 5.80
CA ILE A 29 -13.29 -6.04 6.72
C ILE A 29 -12.95 -7.46 6.27
N TRP A 30 -13.91 -8.25 5.79
CA TRP A 30 -13.65 -9.59 5.24
C TRP A 30 -12.78 -9.55 4.00
N SER A 31 -12.89 -8.51 3.18
CA SER A 31 -12.00 -8.34 2.02
C SER A 31 -10.53 -8.21 2.44
N HIS A 32 -10.26 -7.55 3.58
CA HIS A 32 -8.92 -7.48 4.17
C HIS A 32 -8.49 -8.82 4.77
N TYR A 33 -9.32 -9.46 5.60
CA TYR A 33 -9.01 -10.78 6.18
C TYR A 33 -8.72 -11.84 5.12
N LEU A 34 -9.60 -12.01 4.14
CA LEU A 34 -9.40 -12.99 3.08
C LEU A 34 -8.30 -12.54 2.11
N GLY A 35 -8.04 -11.24 1.97
CA GLY A 35 -6.87 -10.72 1.26
C GLY A 35 -5.56 -11.25 1.82
N LEU A 36 -5.43 -11.36 3.15
CA LEU A 36 -4.26 -11.97 3.81
C LEU A 36 -4.10 -13.45 3.46
N PHE A 37 -5.21 -14.17 3.30
CA PHE A 37 -5.21 -15.62 3.07
C PHE A 37 -5.05 -16.01 1.59
N LEU A 38 -5.73 -15.27 0.72
CA LEU A 38 -5.74 -15.45 -0.72
C LEU A 38 -4.56 -14.73 -1.40
N GLY A 39 -3.85 -13.86 -0.68
CA GLY A 39 -2.57 -13.24 -1.09
C GLY A 39 -2.66 -12.16 -2.15
N HIS A 40 -3.76 -12.10 -2.89
CA HIS A 40 -3.93 -11.20 -4.03
C HIS A 40 -4.95 -10.11 -3.69
N ALA A 41 -4.57 -8.88 -3.36
CA ALA A 41 -5.56 -7.87 -2.92
C ALA A 41 -6.72 -7.68 -3.91
N ALA A 42 -6.45 -7.51 -5.21
CA ALA A 42 -7.49 -7.31 -6.23
C ALA A 42 -8.29 -8.60 -6.55
N TYR A 43 -7.62 -9.75 -6.62
CA TYR A 43 -8.27 -11.03 -6.92
C TYR A 43 -9.05 -11.58 -5.73
N ALA A 44 -8.49 -11.47 -4.52
CA ALA A 44 -9.16 -11.81 -3.27
C ALA A 44 -10.41 -10.98 -3.09
N GLN A 45 -10.38 -9.67 -3.36
CA GLN A 45 -11.56 -8.82 -3.32
C GLN A 45 -12.66 -9.31 -4.26
N ALA A 46 -12.31 -9.68 -5.50
CA ALA A 46 -13.28 -10.23 -6.43
C ALA A 46 -13.83 -11.59 -6.01
N LEU A 47 -13.00 -12.46 -5.44
CA LEU A 47 -13.43 -13.75 -4.91
C LEU A 47 -14.30 -13.57 -3.66
N VAL A 48 -13.93 -12.66 -2.74
CA VAL A 48 -14.75 -12.26 -1.58
C VAL A 48 -16.09 -11.74 -2.07
N LEU A 49 -16.10 -10.84 -3.05
CA LEU A 49 -17.33 -10.31 -3.63
C LEU A 49 -18.17 -11.43 -4.23
N ALA A 50 -17.56 -12.36 -4.98
CA ALA A 50 -18.26 -13.51 -5.54
C ALA A 50 -18.85 -14.45 -4.47
N ILE A 51 -18.14 -14.71 -3.38
CA ILE A 51 -18.63 -15.54 -2.25
C ILE A 51 -19.71 -14.79 -1.48
N PHE A 52 -19.52 -13.49 -1.23
CA PHE A 52 -20.46 -12.62 -0.54
C PHE A 52 -21.78 -12.55 -1.31
N MET A 53 -21.71 -12.25 -2.60
CA MET A 53 -22.84 -12.29 -3.52
C MET A 53 -23.43 -13.70 -3.62
N GLY A 54 -22.60 -14.74 -3.79
CA GLY A 54 -23.07 -16.12 -3.90
C GLY A 54 -23.90 -16.56 -2.70
N GLY A 55 -23.41 -16.27 -1.49
CA GLY A 55 -24.17 -16.49 -0.27
C GLY A 55 -25.43 -15.66 -0.21
N MET A 56 -25.37 -14.36 -0.55
CA MET A 56 -26.56 -13.51 -0.58
C MET A 56 -27.65 -14.05 -1.52
N ALA A 57 -27.25 -14.55 -2.70
CA ALA A 57 -28.15 -15.17 -3.67
C ALA A 57 -28.79 -16.46 -3.10
N ALA A 58 -27.98 -17.32 -2.47
CA ALA A 58 -28.43 -18.56 -1.87
C ALA A 58 -29.41 -18.31 -0.71
N GLY A 59 -29.10 -17.36 0.17
CA GLY A 59 -29.98 -16.92 1.26
C GLY A 59 -31.33 -16.39 0.76
N ALA A 60 -31.29 -15.50 -0.23
CA ALA A 60 -32.49 -14.94 -0.82
C ALA A 60 -33.36 -16.00 -1.52
N ALA A 61 -32.73 -16.93 -2.25
CA ALA A 61 -33.41 -18.04 -2.91
C ALA A 61 -34.05 -19.02 -1.91
N TRP A 62 -33.38 -19.28 -0.78
CA TRP A 62 -33.89 -20.13 0.27
C TRP A 62 -35.13 -19.51 0.91
N ILE A 63 -35.05 -18.25 1.36
CA ILE A 63 -36.17 -17.62 2.04
C ILE A 63 -37.35 -17.31 1.08
N ALA A 64 -37.10 -17.13 -0.22
CA ALA A 64 -38.16 -17.05 -1.22
C ALA A 64 -39.09 -18.28 -1.23
N ARG A 65 -38.57 -19.46 -0.85
CA ARG A 65 -39.36 -20.70 -0.72
C ARG A 65 -39.85 -20.91 0.71
N ALA A 66 -38.98 -20.74 1.70
CA ALA A 66 -39.26 -21.06 3.10
C ALA A 66 -40.12 -20.00 3.80
N GLY A 67 -39.90 -18.71 3.51
CA GLY A 67 -40.53 -17.58 4.20
C GLY A 67 -42.05 -17.52 4.06
N GLN A 68 -42.63 -18.14 3.03
CA GLN A 68 -44.10 -18.23 2.92
C GLN A 68 -44.74 -19.05 4.05
N ARG A 69 -44.00 -19.98 4.66
CA ARG A 69 -44.49 -20.78 5.78
C ARG A 69 -44.33 -20.06 7.12
N TRP A 70 -43.57 -18.97 7.15
CA TRP A 70 -43.25 -18.25 8.38
C TRP A 70 -44.36 -17.26 8.71
N ARG A 71 -44.86 -17.35 9.95
CA ARG A 71 -45.95 -16.50 10.45
C ARG A 71 -45.53 -15.05 10.69
N ASN A 72 -44.26 -14.80 11.01
CA ASN A 72 -43.73 -13.46 11.28
C ASN A 72 -42.32 -13.32 10.69
N LEU A 73 -42.20 -12.60 9.57
CA LEU A 73 -40.96 -12.42 8.83
C LEU A 73 -40.01 -11.43 9.52
N ILE A 74 -40.52 -10.38 10.17
CA ILE A 74 -39.68 -9.39 10.87
C ILE A 74 -39.03 -10.02 12.12
N ARG A 75 -39.70 -10.94 12.83
CA ARG A 75 -39.05 -11.73 13.89
C ARG A 75 -38.02 -12.69 13.34
N GLY A 76 -38.28 -13.27 12.17
CA GLY A 76 -37.28 -14.04 11.42
C GLY A 76 -36.04 -13.20 11.12
N TYR A 77 -36.24 -11.98 10.61
CA TYR A 77 -35.17 -11.00 10.37
C TYR A 77 -34.39 -10.70 11.65
N ALA A 78 -35.06 -10.42 12.76
CA ALA A 78 -34.41 -10.14 14.05
C ALA A 78 -33.56 -11.31 14.55
N LEU A 79 -34.02 -12.56 14.41
CA LEU A 79 -33.23 -13.74 14.76
C LEU A 79 -31.99 -13.89 13.87
N ILE A 80 -32.15 -13.69 12.55
CA ILE A 80 -31.05 -13.77 11.59
C ILE A 80 -29.98 -12.70 11.91
N GLU A 81 -30.40 -11.47 12.19
CA GLU A 81 -29.51 -10.39 12.62
C GLU A 81 -28.74 -10.75 13.90
N ALA A 82 -29.39 -11.35 14.90
CA ALA A 82 -28.70 -11.79 16.12
C ALA A 82 -27.65 -12.90 15.84
N ILE A 83 -27.95 -13.83 14.93
CA ILE A 83 -27.00 -14.89 14.53
C ILE A 83 -25.81 -14.26 13.77
N ILE A 84 -26.06 -13.33 12.86
CA ILE A 84 -25.00 -12.58 12.17
C ILE A 84 -24.11 -11.86 13.20
N GLY A 85 -24.72 -11.20 14.20
CA GLY A 85 -23.99 -10.55 15.28
C GLY A 85 -23.08 -11.49 16.07
N ALA A 86 -23.60 -12.67 16.45
CA ALA A 86 -22.81 -13.70 17.13
C ALA A 86 -21.63 -14.21 16.27
N LEU A 87 -21.87 -14.47 14.98
CA LEU A 87 -20.82 -14.89 14.06
C LEU A 87 -19.78 -13.77 13.84
N GLY A 88 -20.19 -12.51 13.82
CA GLY A 88 -19.31 -11.35 13.74
C GLY A 88 -18.37 -11.25 14.94
N LEU A 89 -18.88 -11.43 16.17
CA LEU A 89 -18.07 -11.42 17.40
C LEU A 89 -17.04 -12.56 17.44
N LEU A 90 -17.41 -13.74 16.94
CA LEU A 90 -16.54 -14.92 16.95
C LEU A 90 -15.56 -14.97 15.75
N PHE A 91 -15.78 -14.15 14.72
CA PHE A 91 -15.10 -14.28 13.44
C PHE A 91 -13.58 -14.21 13.52
N HIS A 92 -13.01 -13.24 14.25
CA HIS A 92 -11.55 -13.07 14.33
C HIS A 92 -10.87 -14.31 14.93
N TRP A 93 -11.45 -14.86 16.00
CA TRP A 93 -10.93 -16.08 16.64
C TRP A 93 -11.04 -17.29 15.70
N ILE A 94 -12.17 -17.45 15.00
CA ILE A 94 -12.32 -18.52 14.00
C ILE A 94 -11.29 -18.36 12.89
N PHE A 95 -11.16 -17.14 12.33
CA PHE A 95 -10.25 -16.84 11.22
C PHE A 95 -8.79 -17.16 11.58
N THR A 96 -8.29 -16.64 12.71
CA THR A 96 -6.89 -16.81 13.13
C THR A 96 -6.55 -18.30 13.32
N ASN A 97 -7.41 -19.08 13.97
CA ASN A 97 -7.20 -20.51 14.15
C ASN A 97 -7.26 -21.28 12.83
N VAL A 98 -8.23 -20.97 11.96
CA VAL A 98 -8.36 -21.61 10.64
C VAL A 98 -7.17 -21.26 9.73
N ALA A 99 -6.71 -20.01 9.75
CA ALA A 99 -5.56 -19.56 8.98
C ALA A 99 -4.26 -20.25 9.45
N ALA A 100 -4.03 -20.29 10.77
CA ALA A 100 -2.88 -21.00 11.36
C ALA A 100 -2.91 -22.49 10.99
N PHE A 101 -4.05 -23.17 11.21
CA PHE A 101 -4.22 -24.57 10.79
C PHE A 101 -3.97 -24.76 9.28
N SER A 102 -4.43 -23.81 8.47
CA SER A 102 -4.30 -23.90 7.03
C SER A 102 -2.84 -23.80 6.57
N TYR A 103 -2.09 -22.83 7.08
CA TYR A 103 -0.68 -22.64 6.72
C TYR A 103 0.24 -23.69 7.35
N ASP A 104 -0.07 -24.14 8.57
CA ASP A 104 0.81 -25.04 9.31
C ASP A 104 0.58 -26.53 8.97
N TRP A 105 -0.64 -26.91 8.55
CA TRP A 105 -1.02 -28.31 8.34
C TRP A 105 -1.71 -28.57 7.00
N LEU A 106 -2.78 -27.84 6.68
CA LEU A 106 -3.59 -28.14 5.49
C LEU A 106 -2.80 -27.96 4.19
N ILE A 107 -2.25 -26.77 3.95
CA ILE A 107 -1.51 -26.43 2.74
C ILE A 107 -0.27 -27.32 2.57
N PRO A 108 0.59 -27.53 3.58
CA PRO A 108 1.72 -28.45 3.48
C PRO A 108 1.32 -29.90 3.15
N SER A 109 0.14 -30.36 3.60
CA SER A 109 -0.34 -31.73 3.32
C SER A 109 -0.82 -31.92 1.87
N LEU A 110 -1.07 -30.82 1.14
CA LEU A 110 -1.59 -30.84 -0.21
C LEU A 110 -0.42 -30.82 -1.21
N GLY A 111 -0.10 -31.99 -1.77
CA GLY A 111 1.09 -32.15 -2.63
C GLY A 111 1.04 -31.51 -4.02
N THR A 112 -0.04 -30.81 -4.41
CA THR A 112 -0.14 -30.17 -5.74
C THR A 112 -0.63 -28.71 -5.66
N PRO A 113 -0.08 -27.78 -6.48
CA PRO A 113 -0.49 -26.38 -6.48
C PRO A 113 -1.98 -26.16 -6.75
N TRP A 114 -2.57 -26.99 -7.62
CA TRP A 114 -4.01 -26.93 -7.88
C TRP A 114 -4.84 -27.27 -6.64
N ALA A 115 -4.46 -28.31 -5.89
CA ALA A 115 -5.14 -28.70 -4.67
C ALA A 115 -4.99 -27.63 -3.57
N ILE A 116 -3.81 -27.00 -3.46
CA ILE A 116 -3.56 -25.86 -2.54
C ILE A 116 -4.48 -24.69 -2.89
N ASN A 117 -4.56 -24.29 -4.16
CA ASN A 117 -5.41 -23.17 -4.56
C ASN A 117 -6.90 -23.47 -4.36
N LEU A 118 -7.34 -24.70 -4.68
CA LEU A 118 -8.70 -25.13 -4.43
C LEU A 118 -9.03 -25.16 -2.93
N SER A 119 -8.12 -25.66 -2.08
CA SER A 119 -8.35 -25.69 -0.63
C SER A 119 -8.45 -24.28 -0.06
N ARG A 120 -7.60 -23.36 -0.50
CA ARG A 120 -7.65 -21.95 -0.08
C ARG A 120 -8.99 -21.31 -0.42
N TRP A 121 -9.51 -21.57 -1.62
CA TRP A 121 -10.83 -21.04 -2.02
C TRP A 121 -11.95 -21.66 -1.19
N ILE A 122 -11.90 -22.96 -0.93
CA ILE A 122 -12.91 -23.65 -0.10
C ILE A 122 -12.87 -23.12 1.33
N VAL A 123 -11.68 -22.99 1.94
CA VAL A 123 -11.53 -22.46 3.31
C VAL A 123 -12.01 -21.01 3.38
N ALA A 124 -11.60 -20.16 2.44
CA ALA A 124 -12.07 -18.78 2.35
C ALA A 124 -13.61 -18.71 2.21
N ALA A 125 -14.19 -19.58 1.37
CA ALA A 125 -15.63 -19.68 1.22
C ALA A 125 -16.31 -20.12 2.53
N LEU A 126 -15.82 -21.18 3.18
CA LEU A 126 -16.41 -21.69 4.43
C LEU A 126 -16.36 -20.68 5.58
N LEU A 127 -15.36 -19.80 5.61
CA LEU A 127 -15.22 -18.77 6.65
C LEU A 127 -16.32 -17.69 6.60
N ILE A 128 -16.80 -17.33 5.41
CA ILE A 128 -17.76 -16.21 5.24
C ILE A 128 -19.11 -16.63 4.67
N LEU A 129 -19.20 -17.76 3.95
CA LEU A 129 -20.41 -18.20 3.25
C LEU A 129 -21.63 -18.37 4.17
N PRO A 130 -21.51 -18.94 5.39
CA PRO A 130 -22.65 -19.02 6.31
C PRO A 130 -23.24 -17.65 6.63
N GLN A 131 -22.40 -16.67 6.94
CA GLN A 131 -22.77 -15.31 7.28
C GLN A 131 -23.38 -14.60 6.07
N THR A 132 -22.84 -14.81 4.88
CA THR A 132 -23.33 -14.18 3.66
C THR A 132 -24.66 -14.77 3.19
N ILE A 133 -24.89 -16.06 3.44
CA ILE A 133 -26.22 -16.69 3.30
C ILE A 133 -27.24 -16.01 4.23
N LEU A 134 -26.88 -15.77 5.49
CA LEU A 134 -27.75 -15.08 6.45
C LEU A 134 -28.02 -13.64 6.03
N LEU A 135 -27.00 -12.90 5.58
CA LEU A 135 -27.15 -11.55 5.01
C LEU A 135 -28.08 -11.54 3.79
N GLY A 136 -28.03 -12.57 2.95
CA GLY A 136 -28.96 -12.75 1.82
C GLY A 136 -30.43 -12.89 2.20
N MET A 137 -30.72 -13.34 3.42
CA MET A 137 -32.09 -13.50 3.90
C MET A 137 -32.70 -12.17 4.38
N THR A 138 -31.90 -11.18 4.77
CA THR A 138 -32.38 -9.98 5.46
C THR A 138 -33.32 -9.15 4.59
N PHE A 139 -32.96 -8.92 3.32
CA PHE A 139 -33.77 -8.11 2.40
C PHE A 139 -35.14 -8.75 2.08
N PRO A 140 -35.25 -10.04 1.68
CA PRO A 140 -36.56 -10.66 1.48
C PRO A 140 -37.41 -10.76 2.75
N LEU A 141 -36.80 -11.00 3.92
CA LEU A 141 -37.53 -11.04 5.20
C LEU A 141 -38.14 -9.68 5.52
N MET A 142 -37.34 -8.61 5.46
CA MET A 142 -37.78 -7.25 5.75
C MET A 142 -38.81 -6.76 4.73
N SER A 143 -38.56 -6.97 3.43
CA SER A 143 -39.49 -6.56 2.36
C SER A 143 -40.82 -7.32 2.42
N GLY A 144 -40.79 -8.64 2.59
CA GLY A 144 -42.01 -9.44 2.76
C GLY A 144 -42.80 -9.03 4.00
N GLY A 145 -42.13 -8.84 5.14
CA GLY A 145 -42.78 -8.41 6.38
C GLY A 145 -43.44 -7.02 6.25
N LEU A 146 -42.78 -6.08 5.59
CA LEU A 146 -43.35 -4.75 5.33
C LEU A 146 -44.51 -4.77 4.34
N ILE A 147 -44.44 -5.59 3.28
CA ILE A 147 -45.54 -5.75 2.31
C ILE A 147 -46.78 -6.34 2.99
N ARG A 148 -46.60 -7.35 3.86
CA ARG A 148 -47.71 -7.94 4.65
C ARG A 148 -48.35 -6.92 5.58
N ARG A 149 -47.56 -6.03 6.18
CA ARG A 149 -48.03 -5.05 7.18
C ARG A 149 -48.57 -3.76 6.54
N PHE A 150 -48.14 -3.42 5.33
CA PHE A 150 -48.52 -2.20 4.61
C PHE A 150 -48.81 -2.49 3.11
N PRO A 151 -49.88 -3.23 2.78
CA PRO A 151 -50.20 -3.59 1.39
C PRO A 151 -50.56 -2.36 0.53
N GLY A 152 -50.29 -2.43 -0.78
CA GLY A 152 -50.74 -1.43 -1.78
C GLY A 152 -49.76 -0.29 -2.09
N SER A 153 -48.51 -0.36 -1.61
CA SER A 153 -47.46 0.63 -1.91
C SER A 153 -46.11 -0.02 -2.22
N ASP A 154 -46.14 -1.10 -3.00
CA ASP A 154 -45.01 -2.00 -3.23
C ASP A 154 -43.80 -1.29 -3.84
N GLY A 155 -44.00 -0.39 -4.82
CA GLY A 155 -42.90 0.39 -5.41
C GLY A 155 -42.27 1.36 -4.42
N ASN A 156 -43.10 2.09 -3.66
CA ASN A 156 -42.62 2.98 -2.60
C ASN A 156 -41.84 2.24 -1.49
N LEU A 157 -42.32 1.07 -1.08
CA LEU A 157 -41.71 0.24 -0.04
C LEU A 157 -40.39 -0.38 -0.51
N LEU A 158 -40.40 -1.04 -1.68
CA LEU A 158 -39.21 -1.70 -2.22
C LEU A 158 -38.10 -0.70 -2.56
N GLY A 159 -38.44 0.42 -3.20
CA GLY A 159 -37.48 1.49 -3.46
C GLY A 159 -36.94 2.13 -2.18
N GLY A 160 -37.79 2.32 -1.16
CA GLY A 160 -37.40 2.85 0.15
C GLY A 160 -36.48 1.92 0.94
N LEU A 161 -36.75 0.61 0.93
CA LEU A 161 -35.89 -0.40 1.54
C LEU A 161 -34.54 -0.50 0.85
N TYR A 162 -34.55 -0.52 -0.49
CA TYR A 162 -33.32 -0.59 -1.26
C TYR A 162 -32.45 0.66 -1.06
N PHE A 163 -33.06 1.85 -0.98
CA PHE A 163 -32.36 3.09 -0.63
C PHE A 163 -31.78 3.05 0.79
N THR A 164 -32.60 2.72 1.80
CA THR A 164 -32.17 2.76 3.21
C THR A 164 -31.05 1.78 3.52
N ASN A 165 -31.13 0.55 2.99
CA ASN A 165 -30.04 -0.41 3.10
C ASN A 165 -28.78 0.07 2.39
N SER A 166 -28.91 0.48 1.13
CA SER A 166 -27.75 0.86 0.30
C SER A 166 -27.07 2.14 0.80
N ILE A 167 -27.82 3.13 1.31
CA ILE A 167 -27.18 4.34 1.87
C ILE A 167 -26.47 4.03 3.19
N GLY A 168 -27.05 3.18 4.05
CA GLY A 168 -26.38 2.69 5.25
C GLY A 168 -25.10 1.93 4.90
N ALA A 169 -25.17 1.07 3.89
CA ALA A 169 -24.06 0.34 3.31
C ALA A 169 -22.91 1.26 2.82
N ALA A 170 -23.21 2.31 2.06
CA ALA A 170 -22.20 3.27 1.60
C ALA A 170 -21.47 3.95 2.77
N PHE A 171 -22.21 4.34 3.82
CA PHE A 171 -21.59 4.89 5.04
C PHE A 171 -20.80 3.85 5.85
N GLY A 172 -21.28 2.60 5.89
CA GLY A 172 -20.59 1.49 6.56
C GLY A 172 -19.22 1.20 5.96
N ALA A 173 -19.13 1.19 4.62
CA ALA A 173 -17.87 1.05 3.89
C ALA A 173 -16.87 2.16 4.24
N LEU A 174 -17.31 3.42 4.23
CA LEU A 174 -16.46 4.56 4.62
C LEU A 174 -16.03 4.47 6.09
N MET A 175 -16.95 4.13 7.00
CA MET A 175 -16.66 4.03 8.43
C MET A 175 -15.63 2.93 8.73
N ALA A 176 -15.68 1.80 8.00
CA ALA A 176 -14.78 0.68 8.18
C ALA A 176 -13.31 1.09 8.08
N VAL A 177 -12.92 1.78 7.00
CA VAL A 177 -11.51 2.11 6.74
C VAL A 177 -11.08 3.47 7.29
N PHE A 178 -11.94 4.48 7.26
CA PHE A 178 -11.54 5.83 7.70
C PHE A 178 -11.60 6.03 9.21
N VAL A 179 -12.34 5.19 9.94
CA VAL A 179 -12.57 5.37 11.39
C VAL A 179 -12.28 4.10 12.18
N LEU A 180 -12.92 2.96 11.84
CA LEU A 180 -12.79 1.74 12.65
C LEU A 180 -11.39 1.12 12.55
N LEU A 181 -10.84 0.96 11.36
CA LEU A 181 -9.51 0.38 11.17
C LEU A 181 -8.41 1.15 11.92
N PRO A 182 -8.28 2.49 11.77
CA PRO A 182 -7.27 3.25 12.49
C PRO A 182 -7.41 3.19 14.01
N TRP A 183 -8.63 3.03 14.54
CA TRP A 183 -8.88 3.09 15.98
C TRP A 183 -8.81 1.73 16.66
N VAL A 184 -9.38 0.70 16.04
CA VAL A 184 -9.62 -0.61 16.69
C VAL A 184 -9.17 -1.80 15.84
N GLY A 185 -8.57 -1.54 14.68
CA GLY A 185 -8.07 -2.58 13.77
C GLY A 185 -9.18 -3.46 13.18
N LEU A 186 -8.77 -4.50 12.47
CA LEU A 186 -9.68 -5.49 11.89
C LEU A 186 -10.54 -6.22 12.95
N PRO A 187 -9.99 -6.67 14.11
CA PRO A 187 -10.77 -7.40 15.11
C PRO A 187 -11.84 -6.50 15.76
N GLY A 188 -11.48 -5.26 16.10
CA GLY A 188 -12.41 -4.33 16.70
C GLY A 188 -13.52 -3.90 15.75
N ALA A 189 -13.23 -3.73 14.45
CA ALA A 189 -14.26 -3.43 13.46
C ALA A 189 -15.31 -4.54 13.34
N MET A 190 -14.88 -5.81 13.42
CA MET A 190 -15.79 -6.97 13.47
C MET A 190 -16.67 -6.96 14.73
N VAL A 191 -16.10 -6.60 15.87
CA VAL A 191 -16.85 -6.49 17.14
C VAL A 191 -17.90 -5.38 17.06
N VAL A 192 -17.54 -4.22 16.51
CA VAL A 192 -18.49 -3.10 16.32
C VAL A 192 -19.65 -3.51 15.40
N ALA A 193 -19.36 -4.16 14.26
CA ALA A 193 -20.40 -4.68 13.38
C ALA A 193 -21.30 -5.69 14.11
N GLY A 194 -20.72 -6.63 14.87
CA GLY A 194 -21.44 -7.62 15.66
C GLY A 194 -22.42 -7.01 16.66
N ILE A 195 -21.96 -6.01 17.42
CA ILE A 195 -22.78 -5.27 18.39
C ILE A 195 -23.92 -4.54 17.67
N LEU A 196 -23.65 -3.89 16.52
CA LEU A 196 -24.68 -3.21 15.74
C LEU A 196 -25.78 -4.18 15.27
N ASN A 197 -25.43 -5.40 14.85
CA ASN A 197 -26.44 -6.41 14.50
C ASN A 197 -27.29 -6.82 15.71
N PHE A 198 -26.72 -6.95 16.91
CA PHE A 198 -27.52 -7.20 18.13
C PHE A 198 -28.48 -6.05 18.45
N VAL A 199 -28.05 -4.80 18.26
CA VAL A 199 -28.92 -3.62 18.40
C VAL A 199 -30.06 -3.66 17.37
N VAL A 200 -29.75 -3.95 16.11
CA VAL A 200 -30.72 -4.13 15.03
C VAL A 200 -31.72 -5.24 15.36
N ALA A 201 -31.24 -6.39 15.82
CA ALA A 201 -32.05 -7.53 16.23
C ALA A 201 -33.01 -7.17 17.38
N ALA A 202 -32.51 -6.52 18.43
CA ALA A 202 -33.31 -6.10 19.57
C ALA A 202 -34.40 -5.10 19.18
N LEU A 203 -34.06 -4.11 18.35
CA LEU A 203 -35.01 -3.10 17.87
C LEU A 203 -36.06 -3.71 16.91
N ALA A 204 -35.64 -4.60 16.01
CA ALA A 204 -36.57 -5.27 15.10
C ALA A 204 -37.52 -6.21 15.85
N TRP A 205 -37.02 -6.94 16.85
CA TRP A 205 -37.85 -7.77 17.73
C TRP A 205 -38.86 -6.91 18.52
N TRP A 206 -38.42 -5.75 19.01
CA TRP A 206 -39.26 -4.78 19.71
C TRP A 206 -40.37 -4.20 18.83
N LEU A 207 -40.06 -3.85 17.57
CA LEU A 207 -41.06 -3.35 16.62
C LEU A 207 -42.00 -4.45 16.08
N ALA A 208 -41.58 -5.71 16.12
CA ALA A 208 -42.38 -6.88 15.74
C ALA A 208 -43.18 -7.49 16.91
N ARG A 209 -43.49 -6.68 17.94
CA ARG A 209 -44.32 -7.09 19.08
C ARG A 209 -45.72 -7.51 18.63
N ASP A 210 -46.36 -6.76 17.74
CA ASP A 210 -47.67 -7.16 17.21
C ASP A 210 -47.53 -8.23 16.12
N PRO A 211 -48.44 -9.22 16.05
CA PRO A 211 -48.43 -10.24 15.01
C PRO A 211 -48.47 -9.63 13.60
N GLU A 212 -47.76 -10.24 12.65
CA GLU A 212 -47.96 -9.91 11.23
C GLU A 212 -49.34 -10.41 10.78
N PRO A 213 -50.05 -9.67 9.91
CA PRO A 213 -51.26 -10.17 9.27
C PRO A 213 -50.95 -11.48 8.53
N VAL A 214 -51.77 -12.51 8.75
CA VAL A 214 -51.61 -13.80 8.07
C VAL A 214 -51.74 -13.56 6.58
N ALA A 215 -50.73 -13.95 5.80
CA ALA A 215 -50.80 -13.88 4.35
C ALA A 215 -52.06 -14.66 3.89
N PRO A 216 -52.92 -14.07 3.04
CA PRO A 216 -54.10 -14.76 2.56
C PRO A 216 -53.68 -16.12 1.96
N ALA A 217 -54.38 -17.19 2.37
CA ALA A 217 -54.12 -18.53 1.86
C ALA A 217 -54.11 -18.48 0.32
N PRO A 218 -53.17 -19.15 -0.36
CA PRO A 218 -53.23 -19.23 -1.81
C PRO A 218 -54.59 -19.80 -2.17
N VAL A 219 -55.42 -19.01 -2.88
CA VAL A 219 -56.71 -19.49 -3.36
C VAL A 219 -56.44 -20.78 -4.12
N SER A 220 -56.98 -21.89 -3.62
CA SER A 220 -56.86 -23.21 -4.21
C SER A 220 -57.64 -23.23 -5.51
N ILE A 221 -57.06 -22.67 -6.57
CA ILE A 221 -57.51 -22.93 -7.94
C ILE A 221 -57.11 -24.37 -8.23
N GLN A 222 -58.11 -25.22 -8.42
CA GLN A 222 -57.99 -26.63 -8.77
C GLN A 222 -56.88 -26.87 -9.81
N ALA A 223 -56.04 -27.85 -9.50
CA ALA A 223 -55.03 -28.50 -10.33
C ALA A 223 -54.86 -28.03 -11.80
N ALA A 224 -54.04 -26.99 -12.02
CA ALA A 224 -52.96 -26.94 -13.05
C ALA A 224 -52.07 -25.65 -12.98
N PRO A 225 -51.58 -25.15 -11.82
CA PRO A 225 -50.82 -23.88 -11.80
C PRO A 225 -49.33 -24.03 -12.13
N ASP A 226 -48.68 -25.13 -11.71
CA ASP A 226 -47.21 -25.27 -11.80
C ASP A 226 -46.69 -25.45 -13.24
N GLN A 227 -47.51 -25.98 -14.17
CA GLN A 227 -47.17 -26.05 -15.60
C GLN A 227 -47.35 -24.71 -16.33
N ARG A 228 -48.36 -23.90 -15.98
CA ARG A 228 -48.54 -22.54 -16.54
C ARG A 228 -47.50 -21.55 -15.99
N LEU A 229 -47.08 -21.72 -14.73
CA LEU A 229 -46.01 -20.93 -14.10
C LEU A 229 -44.62 -21.23 -14.68
N ARG A 230 -44.33 -22.48 -15.08
CA ARG A 230 -43.06 -22.86 -15.74
C ARG A 230 -42.90 -22.27 -17.16
N ASN A 231 -43.99 -21.94 -17.85
CA ASN A 231 -44.01 -21.43 -19.22
C ASN A 231 -44.37 -19.95 -19.35
N ASN A 232 -44.27 -19.15 -18.28
CA ASN A 232 -44.52 -17.72 -18.37
C ASN A 232 -43.32 -16.98 -19.04
N PRO A 233 -43.46 -16.49 -20.30
CA PRO A 233 -42.36 -15.85 -21.02
C PRO A 233 -41.90 -14.57 -20.31
N LEU A 234 -42.80 -13.86 -19.63
CA LEU A 234 -42.46 -12.66 -18.86
C LEU A 234 -41.51 -12.98 -17.70
N LEU A 235 -41.79 -14.07 -16.96
CA LEU A 235 -40.94 -14.47 -15.84
C LEU A 235 -39.53 -14.82 -16.32
N ARG A 236 -39.39 -15.55 -17.43
CA ARG A 236 -38.08 -15.89 -17.99
C ARG A 236 -37.33 -14.66 -18.48
N THR A 237 -38.01 -13.78 -19.22
CA THR A 237 -37.43 -12.51 -19.70
C THR A 237 -36.94 -11.64 -18.55
N VAL A 238 -37.73 -11.48 -17.49
CA VAL A 238 -37.35 -10.67 -16.33
C VAL A 238 -36.19 -11.29 -15.57
N LEU A 239 -36.23 -12.59 -15.27
CA LEU A 239 -35.15 -13.24 -14.51
C LEU A 239 -33.82 -13.25 -15.28
N PHE A 240 -33.86 -13.58 -16.57
CA PHE A 240 -32.66 -13.55 -17.41
C PHE A 240 -32.16 -12.12 -17.64
N GLY A 241 -33.06 -11.16 -17.87
CA GLY A 241 -32.71 -9.75 -17.97
C GLY A 241 -32.11 -9.19 -16.69
N THR A 242 -32.62 -9.63 -15.53
CA THR A 242 -32.07 -9.26 -14.22
C THR A 242 -30.65 -9.82 -14.06
N ALA A 243 -30.40 -11.07 -14.43
CA ALA A 243 -29.06 -11.64 -14.37
C ALA A 243 -28.08 -10.96 -15.34
N LEU A 244 -28.52 -10.67 -16.56
CA LEU A 244 -27.68 -10.01 -17.54
C LEU A 244 -27.32 -8.57 -17.13
N SER A 245 -28.28 -7.85 -16.56
CA SER A 245 -28.06 -6.51 -15.99
C SER A 245 -27.16 -6.53 -14.76
N GLY A 246 -27.35 -7.51 -13.87
CA GLY A 246 -26.46 -7.73 -12.72
C GLY A 246 -25.03 -8.03 -13.15
N ALA A 247 -24.85 -8.85 -14.19
CA ALA A 247 -23.56 -9.18 -14.78
C ALA A 247 -22.84 -7.94 -15.32
N ALA A 248 -23.53 -7.10 -16.11
CA ALA A 248 -22.96 -5.87 -16.64
C ALA A 248 -22.64 -4.86 -15.53
N SER A 249 -23.56 -4.66 -14.57
CA SER A 249 -23.40 -3.68 -13.48
C SER A 249 -22.17 -3.94 -12.61
N PHE A 250 -21.93 -5.20 -12.25
CA PHE A 250 -20.77 -5.58 -11.44
C PHE A 250 -19.49 -5.74 -12.27
N ALA A 251 -19.59 -6.03 -13.57
CA ALA A 251 -18.45 -5.89 -14.46
C ALA A 251 -17.97 -4.42 -14.50
N TYR A 252 -18.90 -3.44 -14.54
CA TYR A 252 -18.53 -2.03 -14.48
C TYR A 252 -17.80 -1.66 -13.19
N GLU A 253 -18.28 -2.14 -12.04
CA GLU A 253 -17.65 -1.86 -10.74
C GLU A 253 -16.17 -2.28 -10.76
N ILE A 254 -15.88 -3.50 -11.21
CA ILE A 254 -14.51 -4.02 -11.32
C ILE A 254 -13.68 -3.23 -12.32
N ILE A 255 -14.23 -2.95 -13.51
CA ILE A 255 -13.50 -2.24 -14.57
C ILE A 255 -13.19 -0.80 -14.14
N TRP A 256 -14.14 -0.09 -13.53
CA TRP A 256 -13.91 1.26 -13.01
C TRP A 256 -12.92 1.30 -11.86
N ILE A 257 -12.97 0.35 -10.91
CA ILE A 257 -11.97 0.26 -9.84
C ILE A 257 -10.57 0.12 -10.45
N ARG A 258 -10.41 -0.75 -11.47
CA ARG A 258 -9.15 -0.92 -12.18
C ARG A 258 -8.72 0.34 -12.94
N MET A 259 -9.62 0.98 -13.68
CA MET A 259 -9.33 2.23 -14.39
C MET A 259 -8.94 3.35 -13.42
N LEU A 260 -9.75 3.61 -12.40
CA LEU A 260 -9.54 4.66 -11.41
C LEU A 260 -8.28 4.43 -10.57
N SER A 261 -7.86 3.18 -10.33
CA SER A 261 -6.63 2.88 -9.60
C SER A 261 -5.37 3.49 -10.26
N MET A 262 -5.39 3.70 -11.58
CA MET A 262 -4.30 4.35 -12.33
C MET A 262 -4.34 5.88 -12.23
N ALA A 263 -5.53 6.46 -12.04
CA ALA A 263 -5.71 7.91 -11.92
C ALA A 263 -5.59 8.39 -10.46
N VAL A 264 -6.29 7.73 -9.53
CA VAL A 264 -6.41 8.13 -8.12
C VAL A 264 -5.39 7.42 -7.21
N GLY A 265 -4.89 6.25 -7.62
CA GLY A 265 -3.94 5.43 -6.88
C GLY A 265 -4.57 4.18 -6.25
N SER A 266 -3.73 3.19 -5.93
CA SER A 266 -4.14 1.86 -5.43
C SER A 266 -4.05 1.75 -3.90
N THR A 267 -4.72 2.65 -3.17
CA THR A 267 -4.70 2.70 -1.69
C THR A 267 -6.00 2.15 -1.09
N MET A 268 -5.98 1.72 0.19
CA MET A 268 -7.22 1.30 0.88
C MET A 268 -8.27 2.41 0.93
N HIS A 269 -7.85 3.66 1.14
CA HIS A 269 -8.76 4.81 1.16
C HIS A 269 -9.41 5.06 -0.22
N ALA A 270 -8.62 5.01 -1.29
CA ALA A 270 -9.15 5.18 -2.65
C ALA A 270 -10.16 4.08 -2.99
N PHE A 271 -9.88 2.83 -2.61
CA PHE A 271 -10.76 1.70 -2.85
C PHE A 271 -12.14 1.89 -2.20
N GLU A 272 -12.19 2.21 -0.91
CA GLU A 272 -13.47 2.40 -0.22
C GLU A 272 -14.25 3.62 -0.70
N LEU A 273 -13.56 4.68 -1.13
CA LEU A 273 -14.22 5.83 -1.77
C LEU A 273 -14.90 5.42 -3.09
N MET A 274 -14.27 4.56 -3.90
CA MET A 274 -14.87 4.04 -5.13
C MET A 274 -16.07 3.14 -4.83
N LEU A 275 -15.93 2.20 -3.88
CA LEU A 275 -17.02 1.31 -3.46
C LEU A 275 -18.22 2.10 -2.92
N ALA A 276 -17.98 3.06 -2.02
CA ALA A 276 -19.03 3.91 -1.48
C ALA A 276 -19.73 4.75 -2.55
N SER A 277 -18.98 5.24 -3.56
CA SER A 277 -19.54 5.99 -4.70
C SER A 277 -20.49 5.15 -5.54
N PHE A 278 -20.11 3.90 -5.83
CA PHE A 278 -20.96 2.96 -6.56
C PHE A 278 -22.24 2.62 -5.78
N ILE A 279 -22.11 2.26 -4.51
CA ILE A 279 -23.25 1.91 -3.64
C ILE A 279 -24.17 3.13 -3.43
N ALA A 280 -23.62 4.33 -3.28
CA ALA A 280 -24.41 5.55 -3.18
C ALA A 280 -25.24 5.80 -4.45
N GLY A 281 -24.67 5.55 -5.63
CA GLY A 281 -25.43 5.57 -6.89
C GLY A 281 -26.61 4.60 -6.87
N ILE A 282 -26.36 3.34 -6.50
CA ILE A 282 -27.39 2.30 -6.36
C ILE A 282 -28.51 2.75 -5.39
N ALA A 283 -28.13 3.35 -4.25
CA ALA A 283 -29.07 3.87 -3.27
C ALA A 283 -29.98 4.96 -3.87
N LEU A 284 -29.38 5.95 -4.54
CA LEU A 284 -30.11 7.05 -5.17
C LEU A 284 -31.07 6.57 -6.27
N GLY A 285 -30.68 5.52 -7.02
CA GLY A 285 -31.56 4.84 -7.97
C GLY A 285 -32.80 4.25 -7.28
N GLY A 286 -32.61 3.56 -6.17
CA GLY A 286 -33.71 3.03 -5.34
C GLY A 286 -34.64 4.14 -4.82
N LEU A 287 -34.07 5.26 -4.38
CA LEU A 287 -34.84 6.43 -3.92
C LEU A 287 -35.68 7.05 -5.05
N TRP A 288 -35.15 7.07 -6.27
CA TRP A 288 -35.91 7.52 -7.44
C TRP A 288 -37.09 6.59 -7.73
N VAL A 289 -36.87 5.26 -7.69
CA VAL A 289 -37.93 4.27 -7.90
C VAL A 289 -39.05 4.42 -6.87
N ARG A 290 -38.72 4.69 -5.61
CA ARG A 290 -39.72 4.93 -4.54
C ARG A 290 -40.79 5.96 -4.92
N LYS A 291 -40.43 6.97 -5.72
CA LYS A 291 -41.35 8.04 -6.14
C LYS A 291 -42.05 7.77 -7.48
N HIS A 292 -41.52 6.87 -8.31
CA HIS A 292 -41.92 6.77 -9.73
C HIS A 292 -42.43 5.38 -10.16
N ALA A 293 -42.11 4.30 -9.44
CA ALA A 293 -42.56 2.95 -9.81
C ALA A 293 -44.08 2.82 -9.82
N ASP A 294 -44.74 3.37 -8.81
CA ASP A 294 -46.18 3.19 -8.63
C ASP A 294 -46.98 3.95 -9.72
N SER A 295 -46.49 5.10 -10.19
CA SER A 295 -47.08 5.90 -11.27
C SER A 295 -46.76 5.41 -12.69
N ALA A 296 -45.87 4.43 -12.86
CA ALA A 296 -45.46 3.97 -14.20
C ALA A 296 -46.53 3.08 -14.85
N GLU A 297 -46.92 3.42 -16.08
CA GLU A 297 -47.88 2.63 -16.89
C GLU A 297 -47.40 1.19 -17.15
N SER A 298 -46.14 1.04 -17.56
CA SER A 298 -45.49 -0.25 -17.81
C SER A 298 -44.11 -0.26 -17.14
N PRO A 299 -43.93 -0.97 -16.01
CA PRO A 299 -42.64 -1.10 -15.35
C PRO A 299 -41.55 -1.67 -16.27
N LEU A 300 -41.88 -2.62 -17.15
CA LEU A 300 -40.92 -3.22 -18.09
C LEU A 300 -40.40 -2.22 -19.12
N ARG A 301 -41.28 -1.35 -19.64
CA ARG A 301 -40.86 -0.29 -20.56
C ARG A 301 -39.93 0.70 -19.87
N LEU A 302 -40.22 1.01 -18.59
CA LEU A 302 -39.36 1.87 -17.79
C LEU A 302 -37.98 1.22 -17.57
N VAL A 303 -37.94 -0.08 -17.22
CA VAL A 303 -36.68 -0.83 -17.12
C VAL A 303 -35.90 -0.78 -18.43
N GLY A 304 -36.56 -0.99 -19.58
CA GLY A 304 -35.90 -0.92 -20.89
C GLY A 304 -35.17 0.41 -21.13
N TRP A 305 -35.77 1.53 -20.73
CA TRP A 305 -35.09 2.84 -20.78
C TRP A 305 -33.95 2.96 -19.77
N MET A 306 -34.14 2.49 -18.53
CA MET A 306 -33.08 2.54 -17.51
C MET A 306 -31.85 1.72 -17.94
N GLN A 307 -32.04 0.59 -18.61
CA GLN A 307 -30.96 -0.23 -19.17
C GLN A 307 -30.20 0.48 -20.29
N VAL A 308 -30.91 1.10 -21.24
CA VAL A 308 -30.28 1.90 -22.31
C VAL A 308 -29.48 3.06 -21.70
N PHE A 309 -30.06 3.79 -20.74
CA PHE A 309 -29.36 4.90 -20.09
C PHE A 309 -28.18 4.45 -19.23
N MET A 310 -28.26 3.29 -18.59
CA MET A 310 -27.15 2.69 -17.86
C MET A 310 -25.95 2.43 -18.77
N GLY A 311 -26.16 1.75 -19.90
CA GLY A 311 -25.09 1.49 -20.86
C GLY A 311 -24.56 2.77 -21.52
N ILE A 312 -25.41 3.74 -21.85
CA ILE A 312 -24.96 5.06 -22.35
C ILE A 312 -24.14 5.79 -21.29
N ALA A 313 -24.56 5.79 -20.03
CA ALA A 313 -23.82 6.41 -18.94
C ALA A 313 -22.47 5.72 -18.71
N ALA A 314 -22.41 4.39 -18.82
CA ALA A 314 -21.17 3.63 -18.77
C ALA A 314 -20.21 4.01 -19.92
N LEU A 315 -20.71 4.15 -21.15
CA LEU A 315 -19.92 4.63 -22.28
C LEU A 315 -19.45 6.09 -22.09
N ALA A 316 -20.33 6.96 -21.60
CA ALA A 316 -20.00 8.35 -21.31
C ALA A 316 -18.94 8.49 -20.21
N SER A 317 -18.88 7.53 -19.28
CA SER A 317 -17.87 7.50 -18.22
C SER A 317 -16.43 7.46 -18.76
N LEU A 318 -16.19 6.94 -19.98
CA LEU A 318 -14.87 6.98 -20.64
C LEU A 318 -14.40 8.42 -20.90
N ALA A 319 -15.32 9.31 -21.28
CA ALA A 319 -14.98 10.71 -21.55
C ALA A 319 -14.63 11.45 -20.25
N VAL A 320 -15.37 11.14 -19.19
CA VAL A 320 -15.12 11.68 -17.84
C VAL A 320 -13.79 11.16 -17.32
N TYR A 321 -13.54 9.85 -17.46
CA TYR A 321 -12.29 9.20 -17.03
C TYR A 321 -11.04 9.78 -17.71
N ALA A 322 -11.11 10.13 -19.00
CA ALA A 322 -9.99 10.77 -19.70
C ALA A 322 -9.55 12.08 -19.01
N ASN A 323 -10.46 12.77 -18.32
CA ASN A 323 -10.18 13.99 -17.56
C ASN A 323 -9.78 13.73 -16.10
N ALA A 324 -9.96 12.51 -15.59
CA ALA A 324 -9.62 12.18 -14.20
C ALA A 324 -8.13 12.43 -13.90
N PHE A 325 -7.24 12.15 -14.86
CA PHE A 325 -5.81 12.36 -14.70
C PHE A 325 -5.46 13.84 -14.56
N THR A 326 -6.06 14.73 -15.35
CA THR A 326 -5.81 16.17 -15.24
C THR A 326 -6.38 16.73 -13.94
N TRP A 327 -7.55 16.26 -13.50
CA TRP A 327 -8.14 16.66 -12.21
C TRP A 327 -7.30 16.20 -11.02
N VAL A 328 -6.87 14.93 -10.99
CA VAL A 328 -6.02 14.41 -9.92
C VAL A 328 -4.63 15.07 -9.95
N GLY A 329 -4.09 15.32 -11.14
CA GLY A 329 -2.84 16.06 -11.31
C GLY A 329 -2.94 17.46 -10.73
N TRP A 330 -4.03 18.17 -11.04
CA TRP A 330 -4.32 19.46 -10.44
C TRP A 330 -4.45 19.37 -8.92
N LEU A 331 -5.23 18.44 -8.37
CA LEU A 331 -5.36 18.24 -6.91
C LEU A 331 -3.99 17.99 -6.25
N MET A 332 -3.15 17.16 -6.84
CA MET A 332 -1.81 16.87 -6.33
C MET A 332 -0.89 18.11 -6.33
N SER A 333 -1.04 18.99 -7.31
CA SER A 333 -0.23 20.22 -7.42
C SER A 333 -0.76 21.38 -6.57
N ALA A 334 -2.08 21.53 -6.48
CA ALA A 334 -2.74 22.69 -5.89
C ALA A 334 -2.91 22.60 -4.37
N LEU A 335 -3.05 21.38 -3.83
CA LEU A 335 -3.26 21.16 -2.41
C LEU A 335 -1.94 21.19 -1.63
N THR A 336 -1.96 21.88 -0.48
CA THR A 336 -0.81 21.94 0.42
C THR A 336 -0.48 20.56 0.99
N LYS A 337 0.81 20.28 1.21
CA LYS A 337 1.33 18.97 1.66
C LYS A 337 1.16 18.78 3.17
N THR A 338 -0.08 18.87 3.63
CA THR A 338 -0.48 18.80 5.04
C THR A 338 -1.54 17.72 5.26
N ASP A 339 -1.84 17.44 6.52
CA ASP A 339 -2.90 16.50 6.90
C ASP A 339 -4.28 16.94 6.38
N GLY A 340 -4.59 18.24 6.49
CA GLY A 340 -5.82 18.80 5.92
C GLY A 340 -5.83 18.75 4.39
N GLY A 341 -4.69 18.99 3.74
CA GLY A 341 -4.54 18.83 2.30
C GLY A 341 -4.79 17.40 1.84
N TYR A 342 -4.37 16.40 2.61
CA TYR A 342 -4.65 14.99 2.30
C TYR A 342 -6.15 14.66 2.40
N SER A 343 -6.84 15.18 3.40
CA SER A 343 -8.30 15.03 3.51
C SER A 343 -9.04 15.65 2.31
N LEU A 344 -8.60 16.83 1.86
CA LEU A 344 -9.14 17.47 0.65
C LEU A 344 -8.80 16.68 -0.62
N PHE A 345 -7.61 16.09 -0.70
CA PHE A 345 -7.22 15.22 -1.79
C PHE A 345 -8.14 13.99 -1.87
N ASN A 346 -8.38 13.33 -0.73
CA ASN A 346 -9.33 12.22 -0.66
C ASN A 346 -10.75 12.65 -1.07
N LEU A 347 -11.21 13.83 -0.64
CA LEU A 347 -12.51 14.35 -1.07
C LEU A 347 -12.57 14.64 -2.58
N GLY A 348 -11.51 15.22 -3.17
CA GLY A 348 -11.44 15.49 -4.61
C GLY A 348 -11.37 14.21 -5.45
N THR A 349 -10.64 13.21 -4.98
CA THR A 349 -10.61 11.88 -5.63
C THR A 349 -11.93 11.14 -5.47
N ALA A 350 -12.63 11.27 -4.34
CA ALA A 350 -13.99 10.78 -4.16
C ALA A 350 -14.95 11.46 -5.15
N ALA A 351 -14.86 12.79 -5.32
CA ALA A 351 -15.66 13.51 -6.30
C ALA A 351 -15.40 13.00 -7.73
N THR A 352 -14.14 12.71 -8.07
CA THR A 352 -13.76 12.11 -9.35
C THR A 352 -14.40 10.73 -9.54
N ALA A 353 -14.34 9.86 -8.53
CA ALA A 353 -14.97 8.54 -8.56
C ALA A 353 -16.50 8.65 -8.69
N ILE A 354 -17.13 9.57 -7.94
CA ILE A 354 -18.57 9.86 -8.02
C ILE A 354 -18.95 10.28 -9.44
N SER A 355 -18.21 11.20 -10.07
CA SER A 355 -18.51 11.67 -11.43
C SER A 355 -18.47 10.55 -12.49
N ILE A 356 -17.65 9.52 -12.28
CA ILE A 356 -17.49 8.40 -13.20
C ILE A 356 -18.51 7.30 -12.93
N MET A 357 -18.67 6.90 -11.67
CA MET A 357 -19.42 5.68 -11.30
C MET A 357 -20.89 5.97 -11.02
N LEU A 358 -21.22 7.10 -10.37
CA LEU A 358 -22.57 7.39 -9.89
C LEU A 358 -23.64 7.40 -10.99
N PRO A 359 -23.43 7.99 -12.19
CA PRO A 359 -24.48 8.07 -13.20
C PRO A 359 -25.00 6.70 -13.66
N ALA A 360 -24.10 5.76 -13.96
CA ALA A 360 -24.48 4.42 -14.37
C ALA A 360 -24.97 3.58 -13.16
N ALA A 361 -24.33 3.71 -11.99
CA ALA A 361 -24.76 3.04 -10.76
C ALA A 361 -26.16 3.49 -10.31
N PHE A 362 -26.54 4.74 -10.56
CA PHE A 362 -27.89 5.25 -10.36
C PHE A 362 -28.90 4.44 -11.16
N PHE A 363 -28.67 4.24 -12.45
CA PHE A 363 -29.54 3.43 -13.28
C PHE A 363 -29.56 1.98 -12.83
N ALA A 364 -28.40 1.40 -12.47
CA ALA A 364 -28.31 0.06 -11.89
C ALA A 364 -29.20 -0.08 -10.65
N GLY A 365 -29.20 0.93 -9.78
CA GLY A 365 -30.03 0.98 -8.57
C GLY A 365 -31.54 0.99 -8.83
N THR A 366 -31.99 1.34 -10.04
CA THR A 366 -33.42 1.30 -10.40
C THR A 366 -33.88 -0.10 -10.85
N THR A 367 -32.97 -0.92 -11.37
CA THR A 367 -33.30 -2.12 -12.14
C THR A 367 -33.98 -3.19 -11.28
N LEU A 368 -33.38 -3.57 -10.16
CA LEU A 368 -33.85 -4.65 -9.29
C LEU A 368 -35.23 -4.32 -8.67
N PRO A 369 -35.46 -3.12 -8.09
CA PRO A 369 -36.80 -2.72 -7.66
C PRO A 369 -37.84 -2.76 -8.78
N LEU A 370 -37.53 -2.26 -9.98
CA LEU A 370 -38.48 -2.20 -11.09
C LEU A 370 -38.81 -3.59 -11.68
N PHE A 371 -37.82 -4.47 -11.84
CA PHE A 371 -38.04 -5.87 -12.24
C PHE A 371 -38.92 -6.60 -11.21
N THR A 372 -38.71 -6.33 -9.92
CA THR A 372 -39.53 -6.90 -8.85
C THR A 372 -40.98 -6.41 -8.92
N VAL A 373 -41.19 -5.11 -9.09
CA VAL A 373 -42.53 -4.51 -9.26
C VAL A 373 -43.24 -5.08 -10.49
N ALA A 374 -42.51 -5.29 -11.60
CA ALA A 374 -43.09 -5.90 -12.82
C ALA A 374 -43.64 -7.31 -12.55
N LEU A 375 -42.92 -8.14 -11.79
CA LEU A 375 -43.38 -9.48 -11.44
C LEU A 375 -44.50 -9.48 -10.40
N LEU A 376 -44.45 -8.60 -9.41
CA LEU A 376 -45.51 -8.45 -8.40
C LEU A 376 -46.84 -8.05 -9.04
N ARG A 377 -46.82 -7.06 -9.94
CA ARG A 377 -48.02 -6.65 -10.71
C ARG A 377 -48.57 -7.76 -11.61
N SER A 378 -47.72 -8.70 -12.04
CA SER A 378 -48.14 -9.87 -12.82
C SER A 378 -48.66 -11.06 -11.98
N GLY A 379 -48.82 -10.88 -10.66
CA GLY A 379 -49.41 -11.89 -9.76
C GLY A 379 -48.44 -12.99 -9.30
N GLN A 380 -47.12 -12.81 -9.45
CA GLN A 380 -46.13 -13.82 -9.04
C GLN A 380 -45.93 -13.93 -7.51
N GLY A 381 -46.51 -12.99 -6.75
CA GLY A 381 -46.49 -12.96 -5.27
C GLY A 381 -45.10 -12.72 -4.67
N GLU A 382 -45.00 -12.84 -3.34
CA GLU A 382 -43.80 -12.55 -2.55
C GLU A 382 -42.53 -13.31 -3.02
N ARG A 383 -42.68 -14.49 -3.63
CA ARG A 383 -41.54 -15.30 -4.13
C ARG A 383 -40.74 -14.59 -5.22
N ALA A 384 -41.37 -13.64 -5.94
CA ALA A 384 -40.71 -12.88 -6.99
C ALA A 384 -39.53 -12.06 -6.45
N ILE A 385 -39.65 -11.51 -5.22
CA ILE A 385 -38.65 -10.64 -4.60
C ILE A 385 -37.32 -11.39 -4.46
N GLY A 386 -37.34 -12.55 -3.80
CA GLY A 386 -36.11 -13.33 -3.61
C GLY A 386 -35.60 -13.99 -4.89
N ARG A 387 -36.46 -14.30 -5.87
CA ARG A 387 -36.01 -14.81 -7.19
C ARG A 387 -35.27 -13.76 -8.00
N VAL A 388 -35.80 -12.54 -8.12
CA VAL A 388 -35.14 -11.44 -8.83
C VAL A 388 -33.80 -11.13 -8.17
N TYR A 389 -33.77 -11.02 -6.85
CA TYR A 389 -32.54 -10.80 -6.10
C TYR A 389 -31.51 -11.92 -6.35
N ALA A 390 -31.90 -13.19 -6.28
CA ALA A 390 -30.99 -14.30 -6.52
C ALA A 390 -30.42 -14.33 -7.97
N TRP A 391 -31.25 -14.10 -9.00
CA TRP A 391 -30.78 -14.07 -10.39
C TRP A 391 -29.89 -12.87 -10.69
N ASN A 392 -30.19 -11.68 -10.14
CA ASN A 392 -29.32 -10.51 -10.22
C ASN A 392 -27.91 -10.85 -9.71
N THR A 393 -27.87 -11.47 -8.54
CA THR A 393 -26.64 -11.75 -7.82
C THR A 393 -25.85 -12.87 -8.49
N LEU A 394 -26.50 -13.91 -9.02
CA LEU A 394 -25.83 -14.92 -9.87
C LEU A 394 -25.24 -14.31 -11.14
N GLY A 395 -25.98 -13.40 -11.78
CA GLY A 395 -25.52 -12.62 -12.91
C GLY A 395 -24.28 -11.80 -12.58
N ALA A 396 -24.33 -11.05 -11.48
CA ALA A 396 -23.22 -10.25 -11.00
C ALA A 396 -21.95 -11.07 -10.75
N ILE A 397 -22.05 -12.25 -10.13
CA ILE A 397 -20.91 -13.16 -9.95
C ILE A 397 -20.32 -13.54 -11.31
N ALA A 398 -21.15 -13.93 -12.28
CA ALA A 398 -20.69 -14.25 -13.62
C ALA A 398 -20.02 -13.04 -14.30
N GLY A 399 -20.55 -11.83 -14.08
CA GLY A 399 -19.96 -10.57 -14.56
C GLY A 399 -18.59 -10.27 -13.98
N VAL A 400 -18.39 -10.42 -12.67
CA VAL A 400 -17.09 -10.25 -11.99
C VAL A 400 -16.06 -11.24 -12.52
N PHE A 401 -16.41 -12.53 -12.62
CA PHE A 401 -15.50 -13.55 -13.15
C PHE A 401 -15.17 -13.30 -14.63
N ALA A 402 -16.18 -12.96 -15.44
CA ALA A 402 -15.97 -12.62 -16.84
C ALA A 402 -15.06 -11.40 -17.00
N ALA A 403 -15.25 -10.35 -16.20
CA ALA A 403 -14.40 -9.17 -16.22
C ALA A 403 -12.93 -9.52 -15.94
N ILE A 404 -12.66 -10.25 -14.86
CA ILE A 404 -11.30 -10.48 -14.34
C ILE A 404 -10.54 -11.56 -15.09
N HIS A 405 -11.19 -12.66 -15.44
CA HIS A 405 -10.51 -13.81 -16.04
C HIS A 405 -10.52 -13.76 -17.56
N PHE A 406 -11.43 -13.00 -18.17
CA PHE A 406 -11.65 -13.03 -19.61
C PHE A 406 -11.58 -11.64 -20.26
N LEU A 407 -12.45 -10.70 -19.89
CA LEU A 407 -12.57 -9.43 -20.60
C LEU A 407 -11.32 -8.55 -20.44
N ILE A 408 -10.89 -8.27 -19.21
CA ILE A 408 -9.76 -7.38 -18.95
C ILE A 408 -8.44 -7.96 -19.49
N PRO A 409 -8.05 -9.22 -19.19
CA PRO A 409 -6.75 -9.75 -19.63
C PRO A 409 -6.61 -9.90 -21.14
N ASN A 410 -7.71 -10.16 -21.86
CA ASN A 410 -7.67 -10.44 -23.30
C ASN A 410 -8.05 -9.22 -24.16
N LEU A 411 -8.90 -8.32 -23.66
CA LEU A 411 -9.44 -7.20 -24.44
C LEU A 411 -9.02 -5.82 -23.89
N GLY A 412 -8.47 -5.77 -22.68
CA GLY A 412 -8.15 -4.54 -21.98
C GLY A 412 -9.36 -3.83 -21.38
N LEU A 413 -9.09 -2.83 -20.54
CA LEU A 413 -10.11 -2.13 -19.74
C LEU A 413 -11.18 -1.42 -20.58
N LYS A 414 -10.77 -0.69 -21.63
CA LYS A 414 -11.69 0.07 -22.49
C LYS A 414 -12.70 -0.83 -23.20
N LEU A 415 -12.25 -1.90 -23.84
CA LEU A 415 -13.13 -2.80 -24.58
C LEU A 415 -14.02 -3.62 -23.64
N ALA A 416 -13.49 -4.04 -22.48
CA ALA A 416 -14.29 -4.69 -21.45
C ALA A 416 -15.49 -3.82 -21.03
N LEU A 417 -15.26 -2.52 -20.81
CA LEU A 417 -16.33 -1.57 -20.45
C LEU A 417 -17.37 -1.43 -21.57
N CYS A 418 -16.90 -1.27 -22.83
CA CYS A 418 -17.78 -1.17 -23.99
C CYS A 418 -18.66 -2.43 -24.16
N ILE A 419 -18.10 -3.62 -23.94
CA ILE A 419 -18.86 -4.88 -24.05
C ILE A 419 -19.94 -4.96 -22.97
N ALA A 420 -19.61 -4.67 -21.72
CA ALA A 420 -20.61 -4.62 -20.65
C ALA A 420 -21.70 -3.58 -20.94
N ALA A 421 -21.34 -2.40 -21.48
CA ALA A 421 -22.30 -1.38 -21.91
C ALA A 421 -23.24 -1.84 -23.03
N LEU A 422 -22.71 -2.57 -24.01
CA LEU A 422 -23.50 -3.14 -25.09
C LEU A 422 -24.47 -4.22 -24.60
N VAL A 423 -24.13 -4.95 -23.54
CA VAL A 423 -25.03 -5.92 -22.92
C VAL A 423 -26.26 -5.23 -22.32
N ASP A 424 -26.08 -4.14 -21.57
CA ASP A 424 -27.22 -3.38 -21.02
C ASP A 424 -28.03 -2.66 -22.09
N ILE A 425 -27.37 -2.03 -23.07
CA ILE A 425 -28.04 -1.41 -24.22
C ILE A 425 -28.87 -2.45 -24.97
N GLY A 426 -28.27 -3.62 -25.27
CA GLY A 426 -28.94 -4.72 -25.96
C GLY A 426 -30.16 -5.22 -25.20
N LEU A 427 -30.03 -5.41 -23.89
CA LEU A 427 -31.13 -5.79 -23.00
C LEU A 427 -32.24 -4.73 -23.01
N GLY A 428 -31.88 -3.45 -22.88
CA GLY A 428 -32.83 -2.35 -22.87
C GLY A 428 -33.60 -2.22 -24.18
N LEU A 429 -32.91 -2.30 -25.31
CA LEU A 429 -33.51 -2.30 -26.64
C LEU A 429 -34.43 -3.51 -26.85
N PHE A 430 -34.03 -4.69 -26.39
CA PHE A 430 -34.86 -5.89 -26.44
C PHE A 430 -36.16 -5.72 -25.65
N LEU A 431 -36.09 -5.22 -24.41
CA LEU A 431 -37.28 -4.97 -23.57
C LEU A 431 -38.19 -3.88 -24.17
N LEU A 432 -37.62 -2.81 -24.73
CA LEU A 432 -38.39 -1.77 -25.40
C LEU A 432 -39.09 -2.30 -26.66
N ARG A 433 -38.39 -3.14 -27.45
CA ARG A 433 -38.93 -3.73 -28.68
C ARG A 433 -40.12 -4.66 -28.42
N GLN A 434 -40.12 -5.37 -27.29
CA GLN A 434 -41.23 -6.22 -26.85
C GLN A 434 -42.48 -5.43 -26.44
N GLN A 435 -42.35 -4.12 -26.15
CA GLN A 435 -43.42 -3.24 -25.69
C GLN A 435 -43.90 -2.28 -26.80
N VAL A 436 -43.59 -2.60 -28.07
CA VAL A 436 -43.98 -1.80 -29.24
C VAL A 436 -45.36 -2.25 -29.72
N ASP A 437 -46.36 -1.46 -29.37
CA ASP A 437 -47.77 -1.72 -29.70
C ASP A 437 -48.38 -0.60 -30.56
N SER A 438 -47.62 0.47 -30.82
CA SER A 438 -48.10 1.68 -31.52
C SER A 438 -46.98 2.41 -32.27
N LYS A 439 -47.34 3.27 -33.24
CA LYS A 439 -46.35 4.12 -33.94
C LYS A 439 -45.53 5.00 -32.97
N ARG A 440 -46.15 5.48 -31.88
CA ARG A 440 -45.47 6.29 -30.85
C ARG A 440 -44.42 5.49 -30.08
N THR A 441 -44.72 4.24 -29.75
CA THR A 441 -43.76 3.35 -29.05
C THR A 441 -42.65 2.87 -29.99
N LEU A 442 -42.96 2.66 -31.28
CA LEU A 442 -41.94 2.39 -32.31
C LEU A 442 -40.98 3.58 -32.51
N MET A 443 -41.50 4.81 -32.54
CA MET A 443 -40.67 6.02 -32.62
C MET A 443 -39.75 6.14 -31.39
N ARG A 444 -40.27 5.88 -30.19
CA ARG A 444 -39.46 5.84 -28.94
C ARG A 444 -38.36 4.77 -28.99
N PHE A 445 -38.65 3.60 -29.54
CA PHE A 445 -37.64 2.57 -29.79
C PHE A 445 -36.58 3.05 -30.78
N GLY A 446 -36.98 3.68 -31.90
CA GLY A 446 -36.05 4.28 -32.86
C GLY A 446 -35.13 5.34 -32.25
N ILE A 447 -35.66 6.18 -31.34
CA ILE A 447 -34.87 7.14 -30.56
C ILE A 447 -33.85 6.41 -29.68
N ALA A 448 -34.25 5.36 -28.97
CA ALA A 448 -33.33 4.58 -28.14
C ALA A 448 -32.18 3.97 -28.97
N VAL A 449 -32.50 3.41 -30.15
CA VAL A 449 -31.49 2.89 -31.09
C VAL A 449 -30.56 3.99 -31.57
N GLY A 450 -31.09 5.14 -31.98
CA GLY A 450 -30.30 6.29 -32.43
C GLY A 450 -29.36 6.81 -31.35
N LEU A 451 -29.84 7.00 -30.12
CA LEU A 451 -29.03 7.41 -28.97
C LEU A 451 -27.93 6.39 -28.66
N SER A 452 -28.25 5.11 -28.70
CA SER A 452 -27.29 4.03 -28.46
C SER A 452 -26.19 4.02 -29.52
N ALA A 453 -26.55 4.17 -30.80
CA ALA A 453 -25.59 4.22 -31.90
C ALA A 453 -24.63 5.42 -31.76
N VAL A 454 -25.17 6.60 -31.43
CA VAL A 454 -24.35 7.80 -31.19
C VAL A 454 -23.40 7.59 -30.00
N ALA A 455 -23.90 7.04 -28.88
CA ALA A 455 -23.08 6.78 -27.71
C ALA A 455 -21.93 5.81 -28.00
N VAL A 456 -22.18 4.73 -28.74
CA VAL A 456 -21.14 3.77 -29.15
C VAL A 456 -20.11 4.42 -30.08
N ILE A 457 -20.57 5.21 -31.07
CA ILE A 457 -19.66 5.92 -31.99
C ILE A 457 -18.76 6.88 -31.21
N VAL A 458 -19.32 7.66 -30.29
CA VAL A 458 -18.55 8.57 -29.43
C VAL A 458 -17.55 7.78 -28.58
N ALA A 459 -17.98 6.72 -27.91
CA ALA A 459 -17.14 5.92 -27.02
C ALA A 459 -15.92 5.29 -27.72
N VAL A 460 -16.11 4.78 -28.93
CA VAL A 460 -15.01 4.21 -29.72
C VAL A 460 -13.97 5.28 -30.07
N ARG A 461 -14.43 6.51 -30.37
CA ARG A 461 -13.58 7.65 -30.76
C ARG A 461 -12.83 8.31 -29.60
N ILE A 462 -13.22 8.07 -28.35
CA ILE A 462 -12.50 8.61 -27.18
C ILE A 462 -11.09 7.98 -27.14
N PRO A 463 -10.01 8.78 -27.19
CA PRO A 463 -8.66 8.24 -27.12
C PRO A 463 -8.41 7.63 -25.75
N PHE A 464 -7.77 6.46 -25.73
CA PHE A 464 -7.25 5.85 -24.51
C PHE A 464 -5.74 5.97 -24.54
N ASP A 465 -5.26 7.12 -24.08
CA ASP A 465 -3.84 7.46 -24.15
C ASP A 465 -3.05 6.65 -23.10
N LEU A 466 -2.18 5.78 -23.59
CA LEU A 466 -1.32 4.95 -22.75
C LEU A 466 -0.31 5.80 -21.97
N MET A 467 0.15 6.92 -22.52
CA MET A 467 1.07 7.85 -21.84
C MET A 467 0.41 8.48 -20.60
N VAL A 468 -0.90 8.71 -20.68
CA VAL A 468 -1.72 9.21 -19.56
C VAL A 468 -1.99 8.09 -18.55
N ALA A 469 -2.42 6.92 -19.02
CA ALA A 469 -2.74 5.77 -18.17
C ALA A 469 -1.54 5.25 -17.36
N THR A 470 -0.33 5.41 -17.89
CA THR A 470 0.93 4.97 -17.25
C THR A 470 1.64 6.07 -16.48
N SER A 471 1.04 7.27 -16.41
CA SER A 471 1.70 8.46 -15.85
C SER A 471 1.95 8.39 -14.35
N GLY A 472 1.20 7.60 -13.58
CA GLY A 472 1.32 7.62 -12.11
C GLY A 472 0.90 8.96 -11.48
N VAL A 473 -0.06 9.68 -12.09
CA VAL A 473 -0.43 11.06 -11.74
C VAL A 473 -0.71 11.31 -10.26
N TYR A 474 -1.30 10.35 -9.56
CA TYR A 474 -1.57 10.45 -8.13
C TYR A 474 -0.29 10.60 -7.30
N ARG A 475 0.87 10.19 -7.81
CA ARG A 475 2.18 10.23 -7.13
C ARG A 475 2.84 11.60 -7.23
N HIS A 476 2.97 12.16 -8.43
CA HIS A 476 3.74 13.40 -8.67
C HIS A 476 2.94 14.54 -9.32
N GLY A 477 1.66 14.33 -9.63
CA GLY A 477 0.80 15.35 -10.23
C GLY A 477 1.00 15.61 -11.73
N ARG A 478 1.76 14.76 -12.43
CA ARG A 478 1.95 14.87 -13.90
C ARG A 478 0.96 13.92 -14.57
N ALA A 479 0.08 14.46 -15.40
CA ALA A 479 -1.01 13.70 -16.01
C ALA A 479 -0.58 12.81 -17.19
N SER A 480 0.65 12.96 -17.68
CA SER A 480 1.21 12.14 -18.76
C SER A 480 2.70 11.90 -18.50
N LEU A 481 3.23 10.82 -19.04
CA LEU A 481 4.67 10.62 -19.19
C LEU A 481 5.31 11.71 -20.06
N LYS A 482 6.64 11.75 -20.12
CA LYS A 482 7.31 12.75 -20.96
C LYS A 482 7.03 12.45 -22.43
N ALA A 483 6.93 13.49 -23.24
CA ALA A 483 6.58 13.36 -24.66
C ALA A 483 7.59 12.54 -25.48
N ASP A 484 8.81 12.37 -24.98
CA ASP A 484 9.89 11.59 -25.57
C ASP A 484 10.02 10.17 -24.99
N ASP A 485 9.20 9.80 -24.00
CA ASP A 485 9.12 8.42 -23.52
C ASP A 485 8.28 7.59 -24.51
N GLN A 486 8.65 6.33 -24.71
CA GLN A 486 7.96 5.39 -25.59
C GLN A 486 7.52 4.16 -24.80
N ILE A 487 6.21 3.88 -24.79
CA ILE A 487 5.70 2.63 -24.23
C ILE A 487 6.16 1.46 -25.10
N VAL A 488 6.96 0.57 -24.53
CA VAL A 488 7.48 -0.65 -25.20
C VAL A 488 6.70 -1.90 -24.82
N TYR A 489 5.98 -1.86 -23.69
CA TYR A 489 5.07 -2.92 -23.26
C TYR A 489 3.89 -2.31 -22.49
N TYR A 490 2.69 -2.85 -22.71
CA TYR A 490 1.48 -2.50 -21.96
C TYR A 490 0.54 -3.69 -21.91
N LYS A 491 0.09 -4.08 -20.71
CA LYS A 491 -0.91 -5.14 -20.53
C LYS A 491 -1.76 -4.88 -19.28
N ASP A 492 -3.07 -4.98 -19.45
CA ASP A 492 -4.01 -5.03 -18.33
C ASP A 492 -4.01 -6.45 -17.75
N GLY A 493 -3.19 -6.68 -16.74
CA GLY A 493 -3.07 -7.96 -16.04
C GLY A 493 -4.23 -8.27 -15.10
N LYS A 494 -4.21 -9.46 -14.50
CA LYS A 494 -5.28 -9.95 -13.62
C LYS A 494 -5.39 -9.12 -12.34
N THR A 495 -4.26 -8.68 -11.79
CA THR A 495 -4.18 -7.92 -10.53
C THR A 495 -3.85 -6.46 -10.73
N ALA A 496 -3.05 -6.12 -11.75
CA ALA A 496 -2.67 -4.75 -12.05
C ALA A 496 -2.41 -4.52 -13.54
N THR A 497 -2.36 -3.27 -13.96
CA THR A 497 -1.95 -2.87 -15.30
C THR A 497 -0.45 -2.63 -15.28
N VAL A 498 0.29 -3.35 -16.12
CA VAL A 498 1.75 -3.27 -16.20
C VAL A 498 2.15 -2.57 -17.49
N ALA A 499 3.09 -1.63 -17.38
CA ALA A 499 3.68 -0.97 -18.54
C ALA A 499 5.19 -0.81 -18.39
N ALA A 500 5.91 -1.02 -19.48
CA ALA A 500 7.32 -0.67 -19.60
C ALA A 500 7.49 0.46 -20.62
N ALA A 501 8.25 1.48 -20.26
CA ALA A 501 8.49 2.64 -21.10
C ALA A 501 9.99 2.93 -21.22
N ALA A 502 10.46 3.07 -22.45
CA ALA A 502 11.80 3.49 -22.78
C ALA A 502 11.87 5.02 -22.77
N SER A 503 12.78 5.57 -21.99
CA SER A 503 13.04 7.01 -21.95
C SER A 503 14.16 7.38 -22.92
N ARG A 504 14.14 8.63 -23.40
CA ARG A 504 15.15 9.15 -24.35
C ARG A 504 16.58 9.07 -23.82
N ASN A 505 16.77 9.06 -22.50
CA ASN A 505 18.07 8.92 -21.84
C ASN A 505 18.63 7.48 -21.86
N GLY A 506 17.98 6.55 -22.58
CA GLY A 506 18.40 5.17 -22.71
C GLY A 506 17.93 4.24 -21.59
N SER A 507 17.29 4.75 -20.55
CA SER A 507 16.71 3.91 -19.49
C SER A 507 15.35 3.35 -19.88
N ILE A 508 15.06 2.13 -19.45
CA ILE A 508 13.70 1.57 -19.46
C ILE A 508 13.22 1.56 -18.03
N HIS A 509 11.95 1.89 -17.81
CA HIS A 509 11.30 1.74 -16.52
C HIS A 509 10.04 0.91 -16.66
N ILE A 510 9.77 0.06 -15.66
CA ILE A 510 8.56 -0.75 -15.57
C ILE A 510 7.69 -0.25 -14.42
N SER A 511 6.38 -0.26 -14.63
CA SER A 511 5.40 0.31 -13.72
C SER A 511 4.18 -0.57 -13.52
N THR A 512 3.64 -0.52 -12.30
CA THR A 512 2.37 -1.14 -11.91
C THR A 512 1.36 -0.05 -11.61
N ASN A 513 0.24 -0.01 -12.34
CA ASN A 513 -0.79 1.03 -12.25
C ASN A 513 -0.19 2.46 -12.31
N GLY A 514 0.79 2.65 -13.20
CA GLY A 514 1.52 3.91 -13.41
C GLY A 514 2.59 4.23 -12.36
N LYS A 515 2.72 3.47 -11.27
CA LYS A 515 3.84 3.63 -10.33
C LYS A 515 5.04 2.84 -10.82
N THR A 516 6.16 3.53 -11.07
CA THR A 516 7.44 2.89 -11.43
C THR A 516 7.95 2.00 -10.29
N ASP A 517 8.20 0.72 -10.58
CA ASP A 517 8.75 -0.26 -9.64
C ASP A 517 10.23 -0.52 -9.84
N ALA A 518 10.73 -0.38 -11.06
CA ALA A 518 12.16 -0.49 -11.35
C ALA A 518 12.52 0.28 -12.63
N SER A 519 13.76 0.78 -12.68
CA SER A 519 14.37 1.41 -13.84
C SER A 519 15.78 0.88 -14.08
N ILE A 520 16.16 0.60 -15.32
CA ILE A 520 17.51 0.13 -15.70
C ILE A 520 18.01 0.92 -16.90
N GLN A 521 19.29 1.30 -16.86
CA GLN A 521 19.98 1.91 -17.99
C GLN A 521 20.39 0.84 -19.01
N MET A 522 19.85 0.93 -20.23
CA MET A 522 20.10 -0.05 -21.28
C MET A 522 21.41 0.18 -22.03
N GLN A 523 21.97 1.39 -21.99
CA GLN A 523 23.21 1.73 -22.70
C GLN A 523 24.43 1.56 -21.80
N ASP A 524 25.37 0.70 -22.17
CA ASP A 524 26.55 0.35 -21.32
C ASP A 524 27.49 1.52 -21.01
N HIS A 525 27.59 2.48 -21.91
CA HIS A 525 28.44 3.66 -21.72
C HIS A 525 27.81 4.71 -20.80
N LEU A 526 26.54 4.56 -20.44
CA LEU A 526 25.84 5.46 -19.53
C LEU A 526 25.82 4.89 -18.10
N PRO A 527 25.86 5.76 -17.07
CA PRO A 527 25.77 5.34 -15.67
C PRO A 527 24.50 4.53 -15.36
N ALA A 528 24.57 3.70 -14.33
CA ALA A 528 23.41 2.95 -13.80
C ALA A 528 22.33 3.93 -13.38
N THR A 529 21.08 3.50 -13.37
CA THR A 529 20.00 4.24 -12.70
C THR A 529 20.16 4.14 -11.18
N GLN A 530 19.34 4.90 -10.45
CA GLN A 530 19.32 4.87 -8.99
C GLN A 530 18.81 3.53 -8.40
N ASP A 531 18.03 2.76 -9.17
CA ASP A 531 17.41 1.51 -8.70
C ASP A 531 18.35 0.30 -8.87
N GLU A 532 19.26 0.33 -9.86
CA GLU A 532 20.23 -0.75 -10.12
C GLU A 532 21.08 -1.13 -8.89
N PRO A 533 21.67 -0.17 -8.13
CA PRO A 533 22.36 -0.47 -6.88
C PRO A 533 21.51 -1.23 -5.86
N THR A 534 20.21 -0.95 -5.78
CA THR A 534 19.30 -1.62 -4.84
C THR A 534 19.20 -3.09 -5.20
N MET A 535 18.85 -3.40 -6.45
CA MET A 535 18.64 -4.79 -6.92
C MET A 535 19.93 -5.63 -6.93
N VAL A 536 21.09 -5.02 -7.24
CA VAL A 536 22.38 -5.74 -7.21
C VAL A 536 22.84 -6.00 -5.78
N LEU A 537 22.77 -4.99 -4.89
CA LEU A 537 23.20 -5.15 -3.50
C LEU A 537 22.26 -6.06 -2.70
N ALA A 538 20.97 -6.05 -3.04
CA ALA A 538 19.98 -6.98 -2.53
C ALA A 538 20.40 -8.45 -2.66
N ALA A 539 21.03 -8.81 -3.78
CA ALA A 539 21.61 -10.14 -3.99
C ALA A 539 23.00 -10.30 -3.34
N ALA A 540 23.88 -9.32 -3.55
CA ALA A 540 25.28 -9.42 -3.15
C ALA A 540 25.47 -9.47 -1.62
N LEU A 541 24.66 -8.73 -0.85
CA LEU A 541 24.77 -8.69 0.60
C LEU A 541 24.67 -10.07 1.26
N PRO A 542 23.57 -10.83 1.08
CA PRO A 542 23.46 -12.16 1.67
C PRO A 542 24.41 -13.18 1.02
N LEU A 543 24.73 -13.07 -0.29
CA LEU A 543 25.70 -13.99 -0.95
C LEU A 543 27.11 -13.91 -0.36
N GLY A 544 27.53 -12.71 0.09
CA GLY A 544 28.82 -12.51 0.75
C GLY A 544 28.84 -12.94 2.21
N MET A 545 27.67 -13.18 2.82
CA MET A 545 27.54 -13.57 4.23
C MET A 545 27.29 -15.07 4.41
N VAL A 546 26.52 -15.69 3.52
CA VAL A 546 26.24 -17.13 3.55
C VAL A 546 27.44 -17.92 3.00
N GLU A 547 27.87 -18.94 3.74
CA GLU A 547 29.04 -19.74 3.39
C GLU A 547 28.85 -20.52 2.09
N ASN A 548 27.76 -21.29 2.00
CA ASN A 548 27.44 -22.16 0.87
C ASN A 548 25.99 -21.97 0.43
N PRO A 549 25.64 -20.83 -0.21
CA PRO A 549 24.28 -20.58 -0.66
C PRO A 549 23.97 -21.51 -1.83
N LYS A 550 22.88 -22.29 -1.72
CA LYS A 550 22.40 -23.20 -2.77
C LYS A 550 21.02 -22.80 -3.28
N ARG A 551 20.12 -22.37 -2.39
CA ARG A 551 18.73 -22.06 -2.72
C ARG A 551 18.33 -20.67 -2.26
N VAL A 552 17.76 -19.90 -3.18
CA VAL A 552 17.28 -18.53 -2.93
C VAL A 552 15.80 -18.43 -3.27
N GLY A 553 15.01 -17.80 -2.40
CA GLY A 553 13.62 -17.43 -2.65
C GLY A 553 13.50 -15.91 -2.76
N VAL A 554 13.08 -15.41 -3.93
CA VAL A 554 12.92 -13.98 -4.23
C VAL A 554 11.44 -13.63 -4.30
N ILE A 555 10.97 -12.72 -3.44
CA ILE A 555 9.59 -12.22 -3.47
C ILE A 555 9.57 -10.90 -4.25
N GLY A 556 8.87 -10.92 -5.38
CA GLY A 556 8.81 -9.82 -6.35
C GLY A 556 9.79 -10.07 -7.52
N PHE A 557 9.30 -9.90 -8.75
CA PHE A 557 10.12 -9.97 -9.95
C PHE A 557 10.66 -8.59 -10.33
N GLY A 558 9.79 -7.57 -10.38
CA GLY A 558 10.14 -6.21 -10.78
C GLY A 558 10.80 -6.19 -12.16
N SER A 559 12.09 -5.87 -12.23
CA SER A 559 12.87 -5.91 -13.48
C SER A 559 13.54 -7.26 -13.78
N GLY A 560 13.55 -8.18 -12.81
CA GLY A 560 14.33 -9.42 -12.84
C GLY A 560 15.82 -9.24 -12.50
N LEU A 561 16.30 -8.01 -12.24
CA LEU A 561 17.73 -7.75 -12.02
C LEU A 561 18.27 -8.39 -10.75
N THR A 562 17.49 -8.45 -9.66
CA THR A 562 17.93 -9.14 -8.44
C THR A 562 18.13 -10.64 -8.68
N THR A 563 17.19 -11.28 -9.39
CA THR A 563 17.30 -12.68 -9.81
C THR A 563 18.52 -12.88 -10.72
N HIS A 564 18.73 -11.96 -11.68
CA HIS A 564 19.89 -11.96 -12.55
C HIS A 564 21.22 -11.85 -11.77
N ALA A 565 21.27 -10.99 -10.75
CA ALA A 565 22.44 -10.80 -9.90
C ALA A 565 22.74 -12.05 -9.07
N PHE A 566 21.72 -12.68 -8.45
CA PHE A 566 21.89 -13.97 -7.76
C PHE A 566 22.49 -15.04 -8.67
N LEU A 567 21.91 -15.21 -9.86
CA LEU A 567 22.36 -16.21 -10.84
C LEU A 567 23.77 -15.94 -11.41
N GLY A 568 24.37 -14.79 -11.08
CA GLY A 568 25.80 -14.57 -11.31
C GLY A 568 26.70 -15.47 -10.48
N ASP A 569 26.25 -15.96 -9.32
CA ASP A 569 27.01 -16.84 -8.42
C ASP A 569 26.82 -18.31 -8.82
N GLU A 570 27.93 -19.02 -9.04
CA GLU A 570 27.90 -20.41 -9.49
C GLU A 570 27.66 -21.42 -8.35
N ARG A 571 27.74 -20.98 -7.09
CA ARG A 571 27.41 -21.82 -5.92
C ARG A 571 25.92 -22.16 -5.84
N LEU A 572 25.07 -21.30 -6.41
CA LEU A 572 23.63 -21.48 -6.41
C LEU A 572 23.20 -22.65 -7.32
N GLU A 573 22.31 -23.48 -6.79
CA GLU A 573 21.67 -24.59 -7.50
C GLU A 573 20.27 -24.17 -8.01
N ARG A 574 19.58 -23.25 -7.32
CA ARG A 574 18.21 -22.84 -7.64
C ARG A 574 17.88 -21.44 -7.12
N VAL A 575 17.24 -20.62 -7.96
CA VAL A 575 16.61 -19.35 -7.57
C VAL A 575 15.14 -19.41 -7.94
N ASP A 576 14.28 -19.42 -6.92
CA ASP A 576 12.83 -19.33 -7.07
C ASP A 576 12.41 -17.87 -6.96
N THR A 577 11.84 -17.29 -8.01
CA THR A 577 11.35 -15.91 -8.03
C THR A 577 9.83 -15.91 -8.11
N ILE A 578 9.18 -15.44 -7.06
CA ILE A 578 7.75 -15.48 -6.84
C ILE A 578 7.17 -14.09 -7.09
N ASP A 579 6.32 -13.96 -8.10
CA ASP A 579 5.57 -12.73 -8.38
C ASP A 579 4.09 -13.06 -8.57
N ILE A 580 3.22 -12.11 -8.23
CA ILE A 580 1.78 -12.29 -8.27
C ILE A 580 1.18 -11.95 -9.64
N GLU A 581 1.89 -11.16 -10.46
CA GLU A 581 1.41 -10.63 -11.71
C GLU A 581 2.26 -11.13 -12.88
N GLU A 582 1.69 -12.03 -13.68
CA GLU A 582 2.33 -12.56 -14.89
C GLU A 582 2.72 -11.44 -15.88
N ALA A 583 1.92 -10.38 -15.99
CA ALA A 583 2.24 -9.23 -16.83
C ALA A 583 3.53 -8.49 -16.39
N MET A 584 3.91 -8.56 -15.11
CA MET A 584 5.18 -8.00 -14.61
C MET A 584 6.36 -8.75 -15.19
N VAL A 585 6.33 -10.08 -15.10
CA VAL A 585 7.36 -10.98 -15.63
C VAL A 585 7.48 -10.84 -17.16
N GLU A 586 6.35 -10.74 -17.86
CA GLU A 586 6.34 -10.51 -19.31
C GLU A 586 6.92 -9.15 -19.68
N GLY A 587 6.48 -8.07 -19.01
CA GLY A 587 6.91 -6.70 -19.30
C GLY A 587 8.40 -6.48 -19.04
N ALA A 588 8.95 -7.13 -18.01
CA ALA A 588 10.36 -7.04 -17.67
C ALA A 588 11.30 -7.68 -18.72
N LYS A 589 10.77 -8.43 -19.70
CA LYS A 589 11.56 -8.85 -20.87
C LYS A 589 12.09 -7.66 -21.69
N ALA A 590 11.49 -6.47 -21.54
CA ALA A 590 12.00 -5.23 -22.11
C ALA A 590 13.42 -4.89 -21.66
N PHE A 591 13.88 -5.39 -20.50
CA PHE A 591 15.24 -5.20 -20.01
C PHE A 591 16.28 -6.10 -20.70
N GLY A 592 15.87 -7.03 -21.58
CA GLY A 592 16.76 -7.79 -22.45
C GLY A 592 17.98 -8.39 -21.75
N VAL A 593 19.18 -8.03 -22.25
CA VAL A 593 20.47 -8.53 -21.73
C VAL A 593 20.71 -8.20 -20.26
N ARG A 594 20.15 -7.09 -19.75
CA ARG A 594 20.33 -6.65 -18.35
C ARG A 594 19.69 -7.59 -17.33
N SER A 595 18.65 -8.32 -17.73
CA SER A 595 17.95 -9.28 -16.87
C SER A 595 17.95 -10.70 -17.45
N GLU A 596 18.83 -10.99 -18.42
CA GLU A 596 18.75 -12.20 -19.24
C GLU A 596 18.84 -13.50 -18.43
N ARG A 597 19.74 -13.56 -17.43
CA ARG A 597 19.88 -14.73 -16.55
C ARG A 597 18.59 -15.10 -15.84
N ALA A 598 17.76 -14.12 -15.45
CA ALA A 598 16.47 -14.39 -14.80
C ALA A 598 15.50 -15.19 -15.69
N TYR A 599 15.70 -15.17 -17.01
CA TYR A 599 14.86 -15.91 -17.96
C TYR A 599 15.53 -17.14 -18.58
N LYS A 600 16.85 -17.08 -18.81
CA LYS A 600 17.57 -18.09 -19.60
C LYS A 600 18.42 -19.05 -18.78
N ASP A 601 18.79 -18.71 -17.54
CA ASP A 601 19.57 -19.62 -16.70
C ASP A 601 18.69 -20.80 -16.24
N PRO A 602 19.12 -22.06 -16.42
CA PRO A 602 18.32 -23.23 -16.05
C PRO A 602 18.04 -23.34 -14.55
N ARG A 603 18.78 -22.59 -13.71
CA ARG A 603 18.57 -22.52 -12.26
C ARG A 603 17.50 -21.49 -11.86
N SER A 604 17.04 -20.67 -12.82
CA SER A 604 15.98 -19.69 -12.61
C SER A 604 14.60 -20.33 -12.71
N HIS A 605 13.76 -20.16 -11.70
CA HIS A 605 12.39 -20.63 -11.69
C HIS A 605 11.46 -19.49 -11.31
N VAL A 606 10.74 -18.96 -12.30
CA VAL A 606 9.73 -17.93 -12.07
C VAL A 606 8.39 -18.60 -11.74
N ILE A 607 7.81 -18.23 -10.60
CA ILE A 607 6.55 -18.76 -10.08
C ILE A 607 5.52 -17.63 -10.01
N ILE A 608 4.34 -17.86 -10.60
CA ILE A 608 3.21 -16.94 -10.51
C ILE A 608 2.31 -17.37 -9.35
N ASP A 609 2.55 -16.83 -8.15
CA ASP A 609 1.78 -17.13 -6.94
C ASP A 609 1.97 -16.02 -5.88
N ASP A 610 1.17 -16.08 -4.82
CA ASP A 610 1.41 -15.33 -3.59
C ASP A 610 2.56 -15.95 -2.78
N ALA A 611 3.44 -15.11 -2.24
CA ALA A 611 4.63 -15.54 -1.53
C ALA A 611 4.32 -16.37 -0.27
N LYS A 612 3.42 -15.91 0.62
CA LYS A 612 3.09 -16.64 1.85
C LYS A 612 2.53 -18.04 1.52
N SER A 613 1.71 -18.11 0.49
CA SER A 613 1.08 -19.34 0.03
C SER A 613 2.06 -20.31 -0.62
N TYR A 614 2.95 -19.80 -1.48
CA TYR A 614 4.01 -20.58 -2.09
C TYR A 614 4.93 -21.20 -1.04
N PHE A 615 5.50 -20.39 -0.13
CA PHE A 615 6.41 -20.90 0.89
C PHE A 615 5.75 -21.92 1.81
N SER A 616 4.48 -21.71 2.21
CA SER A 616 3.74 -22.69 3.01
C SER A 616 3.45 -23.99 2.25
N GLY A 617 3.28 -23.92 0.93
CA GLY A 617 3.03 -25.06 0.06
C GLY A 617 4.28 -25.87 -0.28
N GLN A 618 5.47 -25.35 0.02
CA GLN A 618 6.74 -26.04 -0.19
C GLN A 618 7.27 -26.62 1.12
N ASN A 619 7.68 -27.88 1.09
CA ASN A 619 8.48 -28.47 2.19
C ASN A 619 9.95 -28.05 2.14
N GLN A 620 10.35 -27.29 1.12
CA GLN A 620 11.73 -26.91 0.89
C GLN A 620 12.06 -25.62 1.63
N LYS A 621 13.28 -25.55 2.14
CA LYS A 621 13.83 -24.40 2.83
C LYS A 621 14.91 -23.72 1.99
N TYR A 622 15.14 -22.45 2.30
CA TYR A 622 16.01 -21.56 1.54
C TYR A 622 17.19 -21.10 2.39
N ASP A 623 18.35 -20.93 1.76
CA ASP A 623 19.52 -20.33 2.43
C ASP A 623 19.39 -18.82 2.50
N ILE A 624 18.69 -18.23 1.52
CA ILE A 624 18.41 -16.81 1.44
C ILE A 624 16.95 -16.63 1.04
N ILE A 625 16.18 -15.87 1.81
CA ILE A 625 14.89 -15.33 1.37
C ILE A 625 15.02 -13.82 1.27
N ILE A 626 14.60 -13.27 0.16
CA ILE A 626 14.57 -11.83 -0.07
C ILE A 626 13.14 -11.36 -0.32
N SER A 627 12.76 -10.25 0.30
CA SER A 627 11.50 -9.56 0.08
C SER A 627 11.72 -8.19 -0.56
N GLU A 628 11.34 -8.08 -1.84
CA GLU A 628 11.37 -6.84 -2.63
C GLU A 628 9.97 -6.46 -3.15
N PRO A 629 8.98 -6.25 -2.26
CA PRO A 629 7.67 -5.81 -2.69
C PRO A 629 7.69 -4.32 -3.09
N SER A 630 6.59 -3.87 -3.70
CA SER A 630 6.39 -2.45 -4.01
C SER A 630 6.21 -1.59 -2.74
N ASN A 631 5.84 -0.32 -2.87
CA ASN A 631 5.79 0.60 -1.73
C ASN A 631 4.70 0.23 -0.70
N PRO A 632 4.94 0.44 0.61
CA PRO A 632 4.01 0.05 1.68
C PRO A 632 2.63 0.72 1.66
N TRP A 633 2.49 1.86 0.96
CA TRP A 633 1.20 2.56 0.82
C TRP A 633 0.26 1.91 -0.21
N ILE A 634 0.76 0.98 -1.02
CA ILE A 634 -0.06 0.21 -1.96
C ILE A 634 -0.86 -0.83 -1.18
N SER A 635 -2.16 -0.92 -1.47
CA SER A 635 -3.07 -1.84 -0.80
C SER A 635 -2.56 -3.29 -0.87
N GLY A 636 -2.52 -3.97 0.27
CA GLY A 636 -2.04 -5.35 0.42
C GLY A 636 -0.53 -5.49 0.65
N VAL A 637 0.29 -4.55 0.19
CA VAL A 637 1.76 -4.66 0.28
C VAL A 637 2.29 -4.53 1.72
N GLY A 638 1.62 -3.73 2.56
CA GLY A 638 1.98 -3.57 3.97
C GLY A 638 1.99 -4.87 4.79
N ALA A 639 1.32 -5.94 4.33
CA ALA A 639 1.31 -7.25 4.97
C ALA A 639 2.62 -8.04 4.80
N LEU A 640 3.52 -7.58 3.92
CA LEU A 640 4.91 -8.09 3.80
C LEU A 640 5.89 -7.33 4.70
N PHE A 641 5.39 -6.39 5.50
CA PHE A 641 6.15 -5.67 6.53
C PHE A 641 5.50 -5.85 7.91
N SER A 642 4.70 -6.91 8.09
CA SER A 642 3.94 -7.17 9.31
C SER A 642 4.68 -8.08 10.28
N GLU A 643 4.30 -8.01 11.55
CA GLU A 643 4.81 -8.90 12.59
C GLU A 643 4.57 -10.38 12.23
N GLU A 644 3.40 -10.69 11.66
CA GLU A 644 3.03 -12.02 11.22
C GLU A 644 3.92 -12.52 10.07
N PHE A 645 4.25 -11.65 9.11
CA PHE A 645 5.17 -12.02 8.02
C PHE A 645 6.60 -12.23 8.53
N TYR A 646 7.11 -11.36 9.40
CA TYR A 646 8.45 -11.53 9.93
C TYR A 646 8.57 -12.77 10.82
N LYS A 647 7.52 -13.16 11.56
CA LYS A 647 7.47 -14.45 12.28
C LYS A 647 7.33 -15.66 11.33
N PHE A 648 6.70 -15.46 10.17
CA PHE A 648 6.49 -16.50 9.17
C PHE A 648 7.79 -16.92 8.46
N VAL A 649 8.62 -15.95 8.06
CA VAL A 649 9.80 -16.18 7.20
C VAL A 649 10.84 -17.14 7.82
N PRO A 650 11.26 -17.00 9.10
CA PRO A 650 12.28 -17.88 9.71
C PRO A 650 11.97 -19.38 9.62
N ARG A 651 10.69 -19.76 9.51
CA ARG A 651 10.27 -21.17 9.40
C ARG A 651 10.67 -21.81 8.07
N HIS A 652 10.90 -20.98 7.04
CA HIS A 652 11.23 -21.38 5.67
C HIS A 652 12.72 -21.19 5.34
N LEU A 653 13.52 -20.74 6.32
CA LEU A 653 14.97 -20.66 6.20
C LEU A 653 15.66 -21.95 6.67
N ASN A 654 16.74 -22.31 6.00
CA ASN A 654 17.71 -23.30 6.47
C ASN A 654 18.43 -22.80 7.72
N GLU A 655 19.11 -23.71 8.43
CA GLU A 655 20.02 -23.30 9.49
C GLU A 655 21.15 -22.44 8.93
N GLY A 656 21.41 -21.30 9.57
CA GLY A 656 22.33 -20.28 9.05
C GLY A 656 21.80 -19.47 7.86
N GLY A 657 20.54 -19.69 7.45
CA GLY A 657 19.90 -18.94 6.38
C GLY A 657 19.56 -17.50 6.78
N LEU A 658 19.55 -16.60 5.82
CA LEU A 658 19.36 -15.16 6.02
C LEU A 658 18.09 -14.65 5.35
N PHE A 659 17.48 -13.65 5.97
CA PHE A 659 16.40 -12.87 5.36
C PHE A 659 16.91 -11.50 4.93
N MET A 660 16.50 -11.03 3.75
CA MET A 660 16.79 -9.68 3.26
C MET A 660 15.48 -8.93 2.96
N GLN A 661 15.25 -7.80 3.62
CA GLN A 661 14.12 -6.91 3.37
C GLN A 661 14.59 -5.63 2.70
N TRP A 662 14.02 -5.31 1.53
CA TRP A 662 14.09 -3.95 0.99
C TRP A 662 12.97 -3.08 1.61
N VAL A 663 13.34 -1.89 2.06
CA VAL A 663 12.41 -0.87 2.58
C VAL A 663 12.65 0.44 1.85
N GLN A 664 11.63 0.94 1.15
CA GLN A 664 11.64 2.26 0.53
C GLN A 664 11.46 3.31 1.63
N ILE A 665 12.53 4.00 2.02
CA ILE A 665 12.47 5.03 3.09
C ILE A 665 12.09 6.42 2.56
N TYR A 666 11.70 6.49 1.28
CA TYR A 666 10.94 7.59 0.70
C TYR A 666 9.44 7.30 0.76
N GLU A 667 8.61 8.35 0.85
CA GLU A 667 7.14 8.26 0.92
C GLU A 667 6.58 7.54 2.17
N ILE A 668 7.45 7.24 3.15
CA ILE A 668 7.13 6.84 4.52
C ILE A 668 7.91 7.77 5.47
N ASP A 669 7.41 8.05 6.67
CA ASP A 669 8.15 8.85 7.66
C ASP A 669 8.90 7.97 8.66
N ASP A 670 9.68 8.61 9.54
CA ASP A 670 10.46 7.93 10.58
C ASP A 670 9.58 7.08 11.53
N ALA A 671 8.33 7.49 11.76
CA ALA A 671 7.40 6.78 12.63
C ALA A 671 6.92 5.47 11.97
N LEU A 672 6.60 5.51 10.68
CA LEU A 672 6.26 4.33 9.91
C LEU A 672 7.44 3.37 9.73
N LEU A 673 8.65 3.88 9.52
CA LEU A 673 9.85 3.03 9.55
C LEU A 673 10.05 2.40 10.94
N GLY A 674 9.82 3.16 12.01
CA GLY A 674 9.80 2.64 13.38
C GLY A 674 8.80 1.50 13.57
N SER A 675 7.61 1.60 12.98
CA SER A 675 6.59 0.55 12.96
C SER A 675 7.08 -0.73 12.27
N VAL A 676 7.74 -0.61 11.12
CA VAL A 676 8.37 -1.75 10.41
C VAL A 676 9.43 -2.42 11.29
N LEU A 677 10.29 -1.63 11.94
CA LEU A 677 11.36 -2.15 12.80
C LEU A 677 10.81 -2.81 14.07
N LYS A 678 9.75 -2.26 14.67
CA LYS A 678 9.04 -2.87 15.82
C LYS A 678 8.45 -4.24 15.44
N SER A 679 7.98 -4.41 14.21
CA SER A 679 7.47 -5.69 13.69
C SER A 679 8.58 -6.70 13.37
N LEU A 680 9.73 -6.23 12.84
CA LEU A 680 10.86 -7.09 12.46
C LEU A 680 11.63 -7.60 13.68
N THR A 681 11.91 -6.72 14.64
CA THR A 681 12.82 -6.99 15.76
C THR A 681 12.52 -8.28 16.55
N PRO A 682 11.26 -8.65 16.85
CA PRO A 682 10.97 -9.87 17.62
C PRO A 682 11.27 -11.19 16.91
N ALA A 683 11.44 -11.18 15.57
CA ALA A 683 11.60 -12.38 14.77
C ALA A 683 13.06 -12.74 14.44
N PHE A 684 14.00 -11.85 14.74
CA PHE A 684 15.41 -11.99 14.36
C PHE A 684 16.35 -11.61 15.51
N ASP A 685 17.32 -12.46 15.80
CA ASP A 685 18.31 -12.25 16.87
C ASP A 685 19.22 -11.06 16.58
N ASP A 686 19.70 -10.96 15.33
CA ASP A 686 20.61 -9.90 14.88
C ASP A 686 20.36 -9.51 13.41
N TYR A 687 20.65 -8.26 13.06
CA TYR A 687 20.39 -7.69 11.74
C TYR A 687 21.20 -6.41 11.53
N GLY A 688 21.45 -6.09 10.26
CA GLY A 688 22.16 -4.88 9.84
C GLY A 688 21.44 -4.21 8.69
N ALA A 689 21.71 -2.91 8.49
CA ALA A 689 21.13 -2.17 7.38
C ALA A 689 22.16 -1.40 6.56
N TRP A 690 21.95 -1.41 5.25
CA TRP A 690 22.74 -0.74 4.23
C TRP A 690 21.86 0.21 3.42
N LEU A 691 22.43 1.33 2.99
CA LEU A 691 21.80 2.18 1.99
C LEU A 691 22.42 1.92 0.62
N SER A 692 21.62 1.40 -0.31
CA SER A 692 22.06 1.16 -1.70
C SER A 692 22.18 2.47 -2.49
N ASN A 693 21.33 3.44 -2.17
CA ASN A 693 21.32 4.79 -2.73
C ASN A 693 20.89 5.80 -1.64
N GLY A 694 20.33 6.94 -2.01
CA GLY A 694 19.92 7.98 -1.07
C GLY A 694 18.68 7.64 -0.23
N SER A 695 17.89 6.63 -0.61
CA SER A 695 16.53 6.42 -0.09
C SER A 695 16.04 4.96 -0.04
N ASP A 696 16.88 3.99 -0.39
CA ASP A 696 16.57 2.57 -0.31
C ASP A 696 17.39 1.90 0.78
N LEU A 697 16.69 1.32 1.76
CA LEU A 697 17.27 0.62 2.89
C LEU A 697 17.19 -0.89 2.68
N LEU A 698 18.32 -1.58 2.75
CA LEU A 698 18.42 -3.03 2.70
C LEU A 698 18.73 -3.55 4.08
N ILE A 699 17.83 -4.35 4.67
CA ILE A 699 18.02 -4.96 5.99
C ILE A 699 18.32 -6.44 5.80
N VAL A 700 19.50 -6.90 6.24
CA VAL A 700 19.85 -8.32 6.28
C VAL A 700 19.71 -8.81 7.72
N ALA A 701 18.95 -9.88 7.93
CA ALA A 701 18.58 -10.38 9.24
C ALA A 701 18.89 -11.88 9.40
N SER A 702 19.46 -12.23 10.56
CA SER A 702 19.68 -13.61 10.98
C SER A 702 18.60 -14.00 11.99
N PRO A 703 17.84 -15.09 11.73
CA PRO A 703 16.80 -15.53 12.66
C PRO A 703 17.38 -16.10 13.95
N LYS A 704 18.60 -16.65 13.91
CA LYS A 704 19.27 -17.27 15.05
C LYS A 704 20.74 -16.89 15.09
N GLY A 705 21.20 -16.40 16.23
CA GLY A 705 22.60 -16.01 16.43
C GLY A 705 22.99 -14.70 15.69
N PRO A 706 24.27 -14.31 15.81
CA PRO A 706 24.77 -13.05 15.24
C PRO A 706 24.73 -13.08 13.72
N LEU A 707 24.59 -11.89 13.11
CA LEU A 707 24.66 -11.76 11.65
C LEU A 707 26.07 -12.13 11.18
N PRO A 708 26.22 -13.06 10.20
CA PRO A 708 27.53 -13.41 9.66
C PRO A 708 28.27 -12.19 9.10
N LYS A 709 29.60 -12.20 9.22
CA LYS A 709 30.42 -11.12 8.65
C LYS A 709 30.38 -11.17 7.12
N MET A 710 30.29 -10.00 6.51
CA MET A 710 30.39 -9.84 5.06
C MET A 710 31.81 -10.22 4.60
N ASP A 711 31.90 -11.15 3.65
CA ASP A 711 33.13 -11.53 2.96
C ASP A 711 33.04 -11.18 1.48
N PHE A 712 33.64 -10.04 1.12
CA PHE A 712 33.67 -9.56 -0.27
C PHE A 712 34.47 -10.49 -1.20
N SER A 713 35.39 -11.29 -0.69
CA SER A 713 36.21 -12.17 -1.53
C SER A 713 35.35 -13.24 -2.22
N LYS A 714 34.28 -13.70 -1.57
CA LYS A 714 33.27 -14.61 -2.15
C LYS A 714 32.54 -13.99 -3.34
N LEU A 715 32.26 -12.68 -3.27
CA LEU A 715 31.62 -11.94 -4.37
C LEU A 715 32.62 -11.70 -5.51
N ALA A 716 33.83 -11.26 -5.18
CA ALA A 716 34.89 -10.97 -6.15
C ALA A 716 35.39 -12.22 -6.89
N ALA A 717 35.29 -13.40 -6.27
CA ALA A 717 35.64 -14.69 -6.89
C ALA A 717 34.71 -15.07 -8.05
N ASN A 718 33.49 -14.54 -8.10
CA ASN A 718 32.51 -14.79 -9.15
C ASN A 718 32.56 -13.65 -10.20
N PRO A 719 33.07 -13.89 -11.43
CA PRO A 719 33.28 -12.81 -12.41
C PRO A 719 32.00 -12.07 -12.81
N LYS A 720 30.86 -12.77 -12.85
CA LYS A 720 29.55 -12.21 -13.20
C LYS A 720 29.03 -11.29 -12.09
N VAL A 721 29.08 -11.76 -10.83
CA VAL A 721 28.69 -10.96 -9.65
C VAL A 721 29.59 -9.73 -9.51
N LYS A 722 30.90 -9.90 -9.73
CA LYS A 722 31.86 -8.80 -9.72
C LYS A 722 31.52 -7.75 -10.78
N ALA A 723 31.20 -8.16 -12.01
CA ALA A 723 30.81 -7.23 -13.07
C ALA A 723 29.53 -6.46 -12.73
N ASP A 724 28.52 -7.14 -12.16
CA ASP A 724 27.28 -6.50 -11.71
C ASP A 724 27.55 -5.48 -10.58
N LEU A 725 28.46 -5.79 -9.65
CA LEU A 725 28.86 -4.89 -8.56
C LEU A 725 29.64 -3.66 -9.08
N GLU A 726 30.59 -3.85 -9.97
CA GLU A 726 31.37 -2.76 -10.58
C GLU A 726 30.45 -1.81 -11.37
N ARG A 727 29.44 -2.35 -12.05
CA ARG A 727 28.40 -1.59 -12.78
C ARG A 727 27.62 -0.64 -11.88
N VAL A 728 27.40 -1.03 -10.62
CA VAL A 728 26.72 -0.20 -9.60
C VAL A 728 27.70 0.57 -8.70
N GLY A 729 28.97 0.64 -9.09
CA GLY A 729 29.99 1.45 -8.44
C GLY A 729 30.53 0.85 -7.13
N ILE A 730 30.52 -0.48 -7.01
CA ILE A 730 31.08 -1.24 -5.89
C ILE A 730 32.16 -2.18 -6.44
N ALA A 731 33.43 -1.81 -6.28
CA ALA A 731 34.58 -2.56 -6.77
C ALA A 731 35.34 -3.30 -5.64
N ASN A 732 35.12 -2.94 -4.38
CA ASN A 732 35.85 -3.51 -3.24
C ASN A 732 35.02 -3.53 -1.95
N ALA A 733 35.55 -4.25 -0.95
CA ALA A 733 34.93 -4.40 0.36
C ALA A 733 34.71 -3.05 1.06
N GLN A 734 35.66 -2.11 0.95
CA GLN A 734 35.60 -0.82 1.60
C GLN A 734 34.40 0.02 1.12
N GLN A 735 34.12 0.00 -0.19
CA GLN A 735 32.94 0.68 -0.74
C GLN A 735 31.63 0.03 -0.27
N LEU A 736 31.60 -1.29 -0.11
CA LEU A 736 30.42 -2.01 0.39
C LEU A 736 30.18 -1.75 1.89
N ASP A 737 31.23 -1.83 2.70
CA ASP A 737 31.20 -1.52 4.13
C ASP A 737 30.79 -0.07 4.38
N PHE A 738 31.24 0.85 3.51
CA PHE A 738 30.89 2.27 3.56
C PHE A 738 29.38 2.52 3.41
N ARG A 739 28.63 1.59 2.77
CA ARG A 739 27.17 1.63 2.63
C ARG A 739 26.42 1.13 3.86
N LYS A 740 27.07 0.46 4.81
CA LYS A 740 26.43 0.03 6.07
C LYS A 740 26.14 1.25 6.94
N VAL A 741 24.87 1.47 7.27
CA VAL A 741 24.42 2.65 8.03
C VAL A 741 23.94 2.32 9.44
N ALA A 742 23.59 1.07 9.70
CA ALA A 742 23.09 0.67 11.01
C ALA A 742 23.35 -0.82 11.30
N ASP A 743 23.45 -1.14 12.58
CA ASP A 743 23.34 -2.50 13.12
C ASP A 743 22.05 -2.61 13.97
N ALA A 744 21.80 -3.78 14.56
CA ALA A 744 20.63 -4.01 15.39
C ALA A 744 20.52 -3.01 16.56
N ARG A 745 21.63 -2.57 17.15
CA ARG A 745 21.64 -1.58 18.26
C ARG A 745 21.09 -0.24 17.77
N MET A 746 21.61 0.25 16.64
CA MET A 746 21.16 1.50 16.03
C MET A 746 19.70 1.41 15.58
N LEU A 747 19.30 0.35 14.89
CA LEU A 747 17.93 0.17 14.40
C LEU A 747 16.91 0.08 15.54
N ARG A 748 17.24 -0.62 16.64
CA ARG A 748 16.39 -0.66 17.84
C ARG A 748 16.26 0.73 18.47
N ALA A 749 17.35 1.50 18.54
CA ALA A 749 17.30 2.88 19.04
C ALA A 749 16.40 3.76 18.16
N LEU A 750 16.54 3.67 16.83
CA LEU A 750 15.70 4.40 15.87
C LEU A 750 14.22 4.05 16.02
N SER A 751 13.90 2.76 16.18
CA SER A 751 12.50 2.31 16.38
C SER A 751 11.82 2.87 17.63
N LYS A 752 12.62 3.28 18.63
CA LYS A 752 12.14 3.83 19.92
C LYS A 752 12.02 5.35 19.94
N ILE A 753 12.67 6.06 19.00
CA ILE A 753 12.59 7.53 18.92
C ILE A 753 11.14 7.98 18.67
N THR A 754 10.39 7.19 17.90
CA THR A 754 8.99 7.43 17.59
C THR A 754 8.09 6.55 18.48
N GLN A 755 7.41 7.17 19.46
CA GLN A 755 6.54 6.47 20.42
C GLN A 755 5.37 5.77 19.71
N GLU A 756 4.72 6.48 18.78
CA GLU A 756 3.67 5.99 17.91
C GLU A 756 4.14 5.98 16.45
N PRO A 757 3.60 5.10 15.59
CA PRO A 757 2.63 4.06 15.90
C PRO A 757 3.27 2.77 16.45
N GLY A 758 2.45 1.84 16.93
CA GLY A 758 2.85 0.47 17.31
C GLY A 758 3.43 -0.37 16.16
N PRO A 759 3.70 -1.67 16.35
CA PRO A 759 4.15 -2.56 15.28
C PRO A 759 3.07 -2.71 14.21
N ASN A 760 3.46 -2.65 12.93
CA ASN A 760 2.60 -2.97 11.82
C ASN A 760 2.22 -4.47 11.87
N SER A 761 0.93 -4.77 11.79
CA SER A 761 0.39 -6.13 11.84
C SER A 761 -0.61 -6.34 10.70
N ASP A 762 -0.80 -7.59 10.31
CA ASP A 762 -1.87 -8.01 9.39
C ASP A 762 -3.26 -7.56 9.89
N TYR A 763 -3.48 -7.45 11.21
CA TYR A 763 -4.76 -7.07 11.83
C TYR A 763 -4.84 -5.60 12.25
N PHE A 764 -3.70 -4.92 12.36
CA PHE A 764 -3.59 -3.47 12.53
C PHE A 764 -2.66 -2.91 11.44
N PRO A 765 -3.17 -2.71 10.21
CA PRO A 765 -2.38 -2.43 9.02
C PRO A 765 -1.93 -0.96 8.96
N ILE A 766 -1.11 -0.54 9.94
CA ILE A 766 -0.62 0.83 10.14
C ILE A 766 -0.02 1.39 8.85
N LEU A 767 0.82 0.63 8.15
CA LEU A 767 1.45 1.10 6.91
C LEU A 767 0.41 1.39 5.83
N GLY A 768 -0.54 0.48 5.62
CA GLY A 768 -1.58 0.67 4.63
C GLY A 768 -2.52 1.85 4.94
N LEU A 769 -2.69 2.20 6.21
CA LEU A 769 -3.55 3.30 6.66
C LEU A 769 -2.84 4.66 6.62
N HIS A 770 -1.56 4.71 6.97
CA HIS A 770 -0.84 5.96 7.19
C HIS A 770 0.16 6.30 6.09
N ALA A 771 0.78 5.32 5.43
CA ALA A 771 1.74 5.59 4.36
C ALA A 771 1.14 6.34 3.15
N PRO A 772 -0.14 6.14 2.74
CA PRO A 772 -0.76 6.96 1.70
C PRO A 772 -0.73 8.48 1.99
N LYS A 773 -0.87 8.84 3.28
CA LYS A 773 -0.80 10.22 3.75
C LYS A 773 0.64 10.73 3.74
N SER A 774 1.61 9.93 4.21
CA SER A 774 3.03 10.28 4.18
C SER A 774 3.55 10.48 2.75
N ARG A 775 3.11 9.62 1.81
CA ARG A 775 3.31 9.79 0.36
C ARG A 775 2.74 11.11 -0.15
N PHE A 776 1.48 11.42 0.16
CA PHE A 776 0.87 12.69 -0.27
C PHE A 776 1.67 13.90 0.23
N LYS A 777 2.14 13.85 1.48
CA LYS A 777 2.95 14.91 2.11
C LYS A 777 4.39 15.01 1.57
N GLY A 778 4.85 14.02 0.80
CA GLY A 778 6.25 13.91 0.39
C GLY A 778 7.20 13.66 1.56
N ALA A 779 6.71 13.00 2.63
CA ALA A 779 7.52 12.66 3.79
C ALA A 779 8.53 11.55 3.44
N SER A 780 9.60 11.47 4.22
CA SER A 780 10.65 10.44 4.12
C SER A 780 11.16 10.11 5.52
N ALA A 781 11.79 8.95 5.72
CA ALA A 781 12.45 8.61 6.99
C ALA A 781 13.79 9.34 7.08
N VAL A 782 13.71 10.66 7.28
CA VAL A 782 14.85 11.60 7.24
C VAL A 782 15.92 11.21 8.26
N THR A 783 15.52 10.69 9.42
CA THR A 783 16.45 10.25 10.46
C THR A 783 17.39 9.18 9.91
N THR A 784 16.87 8.17 9.21
CA THR A 784 17.70 7.10 8.61
C THR A 784 18.46 7.58 7.37
N MET A 785 17.83 8.37 6.48
CA MET A 785 18.49 8.92 5.29
C MET A 785 19.65 9.88 5.61
N SER A 786 19.65 10.48 6.80
CA SER A 786 20.68 11.43 7.25
C SER A 786 21.89 10.75 7.92
N LEU A 787 21.82 9.45 8.24
CA LEU A 787 22.92 8.72 8.88
C LEU A 787 24.26 8.88 8.13
N PRO A 788 24.34 8.75 6.79
CA PRO A 788 25.58 9.00 6.06
C PRO A 788 26.07 10.46 6.09
N LYS A 789 25.17 11.42 6.37
CA LYS A 789 25.42 12.85 6.25
C LYS A 789 26.01 13.48 7.50
N VAL A 790 25.52 13.09 8.69
CA VAL A 790 25.82 13.82 9.93
C VAL A 790 26.48 12.96 11.02
N ASN A 791 26.63 11.63 10.82
CA ASN A 791 26.96 10.72 11.93
C ASN A 791 28.05 9.69 11.65
N ARG A 792 28.90 9.85 10.63
CA ARG A 792 29.93 8.84 10.37
C ARG A 792 30.88 8.61 11.59
N PRO A 793 31.30 9.64 12.37
CA PRO A 793 32.05 9.41 13.62
C PRO A 793 31.28 8.58 14.67
N LEU A 794 29.95 8.69 14.71
CA LEU A 794 29.11 7.82 15.55
C LEU A 794 29.12 6.39 15.03
N LEU A 795 28.98 6.18 13.73
CA LEU A 795 29.06 4.84 13.12
C LEU A 795 30.43 4.19 13.38
N GLU A 796 31.51 4.96 13.34
CA GLU A 796 32.87 4.54 13.70
C GLU A 796 32.98 4.18 15.18
N ALA A 797 32.53 5.07 16.08
CA ALA A 797 32.54 4.83 17.52
C ALA A 797 31.72 3.58 17.91
N MET A 798 30.64 3.29 17.19
CA MET A 798 29.84 2.08 17.39
C MET A 798 30.46 0.83 16.75
N GLY A 799 31.48 0.97 15.90
CA GLY A 799 32.06 -0.13 15.13
C GLY A 799 31.15 -0.66 14.02
N ILE A 800 30.28 0.19 13.47
CA ILE A 800 29.32 -0.17 12.40
C ILE A 800 29.98 -0.07 11.02
N SER A 801 30.55 1.09 10.68
CA SER A 801 31.11 1.35 9.36
C SER A 801 32.17 2.46 9.40
N PRO A 802 33.38 2.23 8.87
CA PRO A 802 34.43 3.25 8.81
C PRO A 802 34.19 4.30 7.71
N ALA A 803 34.89 5.44 7.78
CA ALA A 803 35.03 6.35 6.64
C ALA A 803 35.76 5.68 5.45
N LEU A 804 35.49 6.16 4.24
CA LEU A 804 36.09 5.61 3.02
C LEU A 804 37.59 5.96 2.98
N PRO A 805 38.51 4.99 2.90
CA PRO A 805 39.95 5.25 2.85
C PRO A 805 40.36 6.14 1.66
N ASP A 806 41.37 6.98 1.84
CA ASP A 806 41.77 8.00 0.86
C ASP A 806 42.20 7.41 -0.49
N ASN A 807 42.85 6.24 -0.46
CA ASN A 807 43.29 5.49 -1.63
C ASN A 807 42.15 4.76 -2.36
N VAL A 808 40.93 4.73 -1.80
CA VAL A 808 39.76 4.11 -2.44
C VAL A 808 39.00 5.18 -3.23
N PRO A 809 38.73 4.94 -4.53
CA PRO A 809 37.97 5.89 -5.34
C PRO A 809 36.51 5.96 -4.88
N ILE A 810 35.94 7.15 -5.03
CA ILE A 810 34.51 7.39 -4.77
C ILE A 810 33.70 6.85 -5.94
N SER A 811 32.53 6.28 -5.65
CA SER A 811 31.63 5.79 -6.70
C SER A 811 31.26 6.93 -7.67
N SER A 812 31.36 6.65 -8.97
CA SER A 812 31.01 7.61 -10.03
C SER A 812 29.52 7.89 -10.12
N LEU A 813 28.66 7.01 -9.57
CA LEU A 813 27.20 7.13 -9.65
C LEU A 813 26.64 8.23 -8.75
N LYS A 814 27.31 8.54 -7.62
CA LYS A 814 26.93 9.62 -6.69
C LYS A 814 25.47 9.55 -6.16
N TYR A 815 24.79 8.41 -6.25
CA TYR A 815 23.44 8.23 -5.70
C TYR A 815 23.41 8.07 -4.18
N PHE A 816 24.54 7.75 -3.56
CA PHE A 816 24.68 7.66 -2.11
C PHE A 816 25.27 8.95 -1.56
N ALA A 817 24.58 9.56 -0.60
CA ALA A 817 24.99 10.84 -0.04
C ALA A 817 26.41 10.82 0.56
N GLY A 818 26.84 9.67 1.11
CA GLY A 818 28.19 9.51 1.63
C GLY A 818 29.28 9.68 0.56
N ASP A 819 29.03 9.25 -0.67
CA ASP A 819 29.98 9.40 -1.78
C ASP A 819 30.17 10.87 -2.14
N VAL A 820 29.07 11.62 -2.29
CA VAL A 820 29.09 13.05 -2.62
C VAL A 820 29.81 13.86 -1.54
N LEU A 821 29.46 13.63 -0.28
CA LEU A 821 30.02 14.37 0.86
C LEU A 821 31.51 14.05 1.08
N THR A 822 31.94 12.81 0.81
CA THR A 822 33.35 12.45 0.85
C THR A 822 34.14 13.15 -0.24
N ALA A 823 33.57 13.32 -1.44
CA ALA A 823 34.23 14.02 -2.54
C ALA A 823 34.45 15.50 -2.20
N GLU A 824 33.41 16.16 -1.68
CA GLU A 824 33.49 17.54 -1.20
C GLU A 824 34.52 17.69 -0.06
N ALA A 825 34.54 16.75 0.88
CA ALA A 825 35.49 16.76 1.98
C ALA A 825 36.95 16.58 1.51
N ARG A 826 37.21 15.66 0.56
CA ARG A 826 38.55 15.48 -0.03
C ARG A 826 39.02 16.75 -0.75
N GLN A 827 38.12 17.43 -1.45
CA GLN A 827 38.43 18.71 -2.10
C GLN A 827 38.83 19.78 -1.09
N LEU A 828 38.02 19.98 -0.03
CA LEU A 828 38.33 20.96 1.03
C LEU A 828 39.67 20.67 1.73
N ALA A 829 39.95 19.39 2.01
CA ALA A 829 41.23 18.96 2.58
C ALA A 829 42.41 19.30 1.66
N SER A 830 42.27 19.06 0.35
CA SER A 830 43.31 19.35 -0.64
C SER A 830 43.55 20.87 -0.82
N GLU A 831 42.48 21.68 -0.82
CA GLU A 831 42.56 23.15 -0.86
C GLU A 831 43.27 23.73 0.38
N LEU A 832 42.99 23.16 1.57
CA LEU A 832 43.67 23.54 2.82
C LEU A 832 45.14 23.15 2.81
N ARG A 833 45.49 21.94 2.36
CA ARG A 833 46.89 21.53 2.20
C ARG A 833 47.66 22.35 1.17
N GLY A 834 46.94 23.01 0.25
CA GLY A 834 47.50 23.78 -0.83
C GLY A 834 48.02 22.95 -2.00
N GLU A 835 47.54 21.72 -2.11
CA GLU A 835 47.76 20.84 -3.27
C GLU A 835 47.03 21.35 -4.52
N VAL A 836 45.88 22.01 -4.30
CA VAL A 836 45.08 22.66 -5.34
C VAL A 836 44.80 24.12 -4.96
N ALA A 837 44.41 24.92 -5.96
CA ALA A 837 43.98 26.30 -5.73
C ALA A 837 42.73 26.33 -4.83
N ALA A 838 42.74 27.18 -3.81
CA ALA A 838 41.60 27.35 -2.90
C ALA A 838 40.49 28.12 -3.63
N LEU A 839 39.51 27.39 -4.18
CA LEU A 839 38.33 27.94 -4.83
C LEU A 839 37.21 28.21 -3.82
N SER A 840 37.22 27.49 -2.70
CA SER A 840 36.23 27.65 -1.63
C SER A 840 36.62 28.83 -0.71
N PRO A 841 35.67 29.72 -0.33
CA PRO A 841 35.96 30.90 0.50
C PRO A 841 36.64 30.58 1.83
N GLY A 842 36.29 29.44 2.44
CA GLY A 842 36.80 29.03 3.75
C GLY A 842 38.30 28.70 3.74
N PRO A 843 38.77 27.69 2.96
CA PRO A 843 40.19 27.40 2.81
C PRO A 843 41.03 28.61 2.40
N ALA A 844 40.52 29.44 1.47
CA ALA A 844 41.19 30.67 1.04
C ALA A 844 41.34 31.66 2.21
N PHE A 845 40.27 31.91 2.96
CA PHE A 845 40.29 32.79 4.13
C PHE A 845 41.21 32.28 5.23
N LEU A 846 41.14 30.99 5.58
CA LEU A 846 41.95 30.41 6.65
C LEU A 846 43.45 30.47 6.31
N ARG A 847 43.82 30.18 5.05
CA ARG A 847 45.21 30.29 4.60
C ARG A 847 45.69 31.74 4.60
N ALA A 848 44.87 32.69 4.16
CA ALA A 848 45.24 34.10 4.14
C ALA A 848 45.38 34.68 5.56
N THR A 849 44.45 34.35 6.46
CA THR A 849 44.38 34.95 7.80
C THR A 849 45.27 34.23 8.82
N LEU A 850 45.35 32.90 8.76
CA LEU A 850 46.05 32.08 9.76
C LEU A 850 47.36 31.47 9.25
N GLY A 851 47.65 31.63 7.95
CA GLY A 851 48.87 31.13 7.33
C GLY A 851 50.11 32.00 7.56
N ASN A 852 49.97 33.29 7.88
CA ASN A 852 51.07 34.16 8.32
C ASN A 852 50.52 35.48 8.94
N CYS A 853 50.46 35.56 10.27
CA CYS A 853 49.94 36.74 10.98
C CYS A 853 51.07 37.62 11.53
N THR A 854 51.07 38.91 11.18
CA THR A 854 52.03 39.91 11.68
C THR A 854 51.52 40.71 12.88
N ALA A 855 50.20 40.66 13.14
CA ALA A 855 49.50 41.30 14.25
C ALA A 855 48.50 40.33 14.92
N ASP A 856 47.98 40.70 16.09
CA ASP A 856 46.90 39.96 16.73
C ASP A 856 45.62 40.03 15.88
N LEU A 857 44.85 38.94 15.87
CA LEU A 857 43.63 38.85 15.07
C LEU A 857 42.54 39.79 15.64
N THR A 858 41.83 40.48 14.76
CA THR A 858 40.67 41.30 15.15
C THR A 858 39.50 40.41 15.58
N ALA A 859 38.52 40.98 16.29
CA ALA A 859 37.31 40.25 16.68
C ALA A 859 36.57 39.65 15.47
N ASP A 860 36.46 40.40 14.37
CA ASP A 860 35.83 39.93 13.13
C ASP A 860 36.62 38.78 12.48
N GLN A 861 37.96 38.86 12.47
CA GLN A 861 38.80 37.78 11.97
C GLN A 861 38.67 36.52 12.82
N ILE A 862 38.59 36.66 14.15
CA ILE A 862 38.38 35.53 15.07
C ILE A 862 36.99 34.90 14.85
N GLN A 863 35.96 35.72 14.67
CA GLN A 863 34.60 35.25 14.36
C GLN A 863 34.59 34.47 13.04
N ALA A 864 35.09 35.06 11.95
CA ALA A 864 35.14 34.42 10.64
C ALA A 864 36.00 33.14 10.65
N ALA A 865 37.17 33.17 11.29
CA ALA A 865 38.01 32.00 11.43
C ALA A 865 37.33 30.88 12.23
N SER A 866 36.66 31.20 13.34
CA SER A 866 35.92 30.22 14.14
C SER A 866 34.83 29.54 13.31
N GLY A 867 34.03 30.33 12.57
CA GLY A 867 32.98 29.80 11.70
C GLY A 867 33.51 28.93 10.56
N PHE A 868 34.60 29.33 9.90
CA PHE A 868 35.21 28.52 8.83
C PHE A 868 35.88 27.25 9.36
N ILE A 869 36.58 27.30 10.49
CA ILE A 869 37.19 26.11 11.12
C ILE A 869 36.10 25.12 11.52
N SER A 870 35.04 25.60 12.17
CA SER A 870 33.88 24.78 12.55
C SER A 870 33.22 24.14 11.32
N THR A 871 32.87 24.95 10.31
CA THR A 871 32.18 24.47 9.10
C THR A 871 33.02 23.47 8.30
N ILE A 872 34.29 23.78 8.04
CA ILE A 872 35.17 22.88 7.27
C ILE A 872 35.50 21.64 8.11
N GLY A 873 35.71 21.81 9.43
CA GLY A 873 35.92 20.73 10.38
C GLY A 873 34.75 19.75 10.36
N ALA A 874 33.51 20.24 10.50
CA ALA A 874 32.31 19.43 10.45
C ALA A 874 32.15 18.64 9.15
N ARG A 875 32.60 19.19 8.00
CA ARG A 875 32.59 18.47 6.71
C ARG A 875 33.71 17.44 6.60
N THR A 876 34.93 17.83 6.96
CA THR A 876 36.11 16.99 6.73
C THR A 876 36.29 15.91 7.79
N VAL A 877 36.16 16.24 9.07
CA VAL A 877 36.29 15.28 10.19
C VAL A 877 35.23 14.20 10.12
N THR A 878 34.01 14.55 9.69
CA THR A 878 32.90 13.61 9.56
C THR A 878 33.14 12.62 8.41
N HIS A 879 33.61 13.08 7.25
CA HIS A 879 33.62 12.25 6.03
C HIS A 879 34.98 11.67 5.65
N LEU A 880 36.07 12.12 6.27
CA LEU A 880 37.42 11.65 5.98
C LEU A 880 37.99 10.77 7.10
N PRO A 881 38.78 9.74 6.74
CA PRO A 881 39.56 8.98 7.71
C PRO A 881 40.69 9.83 8.30
N ALA A 882 41.19 9.44 9.47
CA ALA A 882 42.27 10.15 10.17
C ALA A 882 43.52 10.38 9.30
N SER A 883 43.87 9.43 8.43
CA SER A 883 45.00 9.54 7.51
C SER A 883 44.85 10.70 6.52
N ALA A 884 43.63 10.96 6.05
CA ALA A 884 43.34 12.02 5.09
C ALA A 884 43.30 13.42 5.74
N LEU A 885 43.28 13.50 7.07
CA LEU A 885 43.25 14.75 7.85
C LEU A 885 44.64 15.22 8.30
N GLN A 886 45.70 14.45 7.97
CA GLN A 886 47.08 14.88 8.11
C GLN A 886 47.37 16.09 7.20
N GLY A 887 48.06 17.09 7.75
CA GLY A 887 48.29 18.38 7.10
C GLY A 887 47.05 19.28 7.04
N VAL A 888 45.87 18.80 7.46
CA VAL A 888 44.61 19.54 7.47
C VAL A 888 44.27 19.98 8.89
N TRP A 889 44.05 19.03 9.81
CA TRP A 889 43.78 19.35 11.22
C TRP A 889 44.79 18.69 12.15
N VAL A 890 45.38 17.57 11.71
CA VAL A 890 46.51 16.96 12.38
C VAL A 890 47.78 17.54 11.78
N ASN A 891 48.58 18.22 12.60
CA ASN A 891 49.75 18.98 12.15
C ASN A 891 49.43 19.88 10.92
N PRO A 892 48.49 20.83 11.06
CA PRO A 892 47.99 21.63 9.93
C PRO A 892 49.10 22.40 9.22
N THR A 893 49.22 22.27 7.89
CA THR A 893 50.24 22.99 7.12
C THR A 893 49.84 24.44 6.81
N TRP A 894 48.54 24.73 6.83
CA TRP A 894 47.98 26.05 6.54
C TRP A 894 47.97 27.01 7.73
N GLN A 895 48.21 26.51 8.95
CA GLN A 895 48.18 27.28 10.18
C GLN A 895 49.62 27.47 10.68
N THR A 896 50.23 28.63 10.41
CA THR A 896 51.58 28.96 10.93
C THR A 896 51.60 30.19 11.84
N CYS A 897 50.49 30.90 11.95
CA CYS A 897 50.30 32.05 12.83
C CYS A 897 50.58 31.67 14.30
N LYS A 898 51.53 32.37 14.96
CA LYS A 898 51.87 32.15 16.38
C LYS A 898 51.06 33.01 17.35
N ARG A 899 50.28 33.97 16.85
CA ARG A 899 49.49 34.94 17.65
C ARG A 899 48.00 34.59 17.69
N LEU A 900 47.68 33.31 17.85
CA LEU A 900 46.29 32.86 18.02
C LEU A 900 45.79 33.12 19.44
N SER A 901 44.50 33.40 19.59
CA SER A 901 43.87 33.46 20.91
C SER A 901 43.90 32.08 21.59
N LYS A 902 43.91 32.07 22.93
CA LYS A 902 43.87 30.82 23.71
C LYS A 902 42.65 29.95 23.35
N ASP A 903 41.51 30.58 23.11
CA ASP A 903 40.27 29.89 22.75
C ASP A 903 40.38 29.19 21.40
N LEU A 904 41.02 29.83 20.41
CA LEU A 904 41.21 29.25 19.08
C LEU A 904 42.24 28.11 19.08
N ILE A 905 43.29 28.20 19.89
CA ILE A 905 44.25 27.11 20.11
C ILE A 905 43.54 25.89 20.71
N ARG A 906 42.70 26.10 21.74
CA ARG A 906 41.91 25.02 22.35
C ARG A 906 40.94 24.40 21.35
N ALA A 907 40.25 25.21 20.54
CA ALA A 907 39.34 24.71 19.51
C ALA A 907 40.05 23.86 18.45
N LEU A 908 41.20 24.32 17.95
CA LEU A 908 42.04 23.56 17.01
C LEU A 908 42.53 22.24 17.64
N LYS A 909 42.85 22.24 18.94
CA LYS A 909 43.26 21.02 19.63
C LYS A 909 42.13 19.99 19.76
N ILE A 910 40.90 20.44 20.04
CA ILE A 910 39.72 19.57 20.03
C ILE A 910 39.52 18.98 18.63
N LEU A 911 39.61 19.82 17.59
CA LEU A 911 39.45 19.36 16.21
C LEU A 911 40.55 18.37 15.78
N GLU A 912 41.78 18.57 16.22
CA GLU A 912 42.89 17.63 16.01
C GLU A 912 42.60 16.25 16.63
N VAL A 913 42.21 16.19 17.90
CA VAL A 913 41.94 14.89 18.56
C VAL A 913 40.72 14.18 17.97
N HIS A 914 39.71 14.94 17.55
CA HIS A 914 38.59 14.41 16.77
C HIS A 914 39.05 13.85 15.42
N SER A 915 39.97 14.54 14.75
CA SER A 915 40.54 14.10 13.47
C SER A 915 41.36 12.81 13.62
N GLN A 916 42.02 12.62 14.76
CA GLN A 916 42.78 11.41 15.09
C GLN A 916 41.90 10.26 15.58
N ARG A 917 40.63 10.52 15.93
CA ARG A 917 39.76 9.58 16.66
C ARG A 917 40.36 9.12 18.00
N ASP A 918 41.08 10.03 18.68
CA ASP A 918 41.62 9.77 20.02
C ASP A 918 40.51 9.94 21.06
N TYR A 919 39.66 8.92 21.20
CA TYR A 919 38.47 8.96 22.05
C TYR A 919 38.76 9.39 23.51
N PRO A 920 39.78 8.86 24.22
CA PRO A 920 40.12 9.34 25.55
C PRO A 920 40.45 10.84 25.62
N GLN A 921 41.25 11.35 24.67
CA GLN A 921 41.59 12.78 24.63
C GLN A 921 40.39 13.64 24.21
N MET A 922 39.54 13.15 23.31
CA MET A 922 38.29 13.82 22.91
C MET A 922 37.39 14.07 24.13
N GLU A 923 37.24 13.08 25.02
CA GLU A 923 36.46 13.25 26.25
C GLU A 923 37.15 14.18 27.27
N ALA A 924 38.45 14.01 27.50
CA ALA A 924 39.19 14.84 28.46
C ALA A 924 39.15 16.32 28.07
N LEU A 925 39.44 16.64 26.81
CA LEU A 925 39.40 18.00 26.28
C LEU A 925 37.96 18.52 26.15
N GLY A 926 36.99 17.66 25.84
CA GLY A 926 35.57 18.02 25.80
C GLY A 926 35.06 18.45 27.18
N ILE A 927 35.38 17.69 28.23
CA ILE A 927 35.03 18.03 29.62
C ILE A 927 35.70 19.33 30.05
N ASP A 928 37.00 19.51 29.75
CA ASP A 928 37.70 20.77 30.04
C ASP A 928 37.05 21.97 29.32
N TRP A 929 36.69 21.81 28.04
CA TRP A 929 36.03 22.86 27.27
C TRP A 929 34.69 23.27 27.89
N ILE A 930 33.83 22.31 28.23
CA ILE A 930 32.50 22.59 28.80
C ILE A 930 32.61 23.20 30.21
N LYS A 931 33.56 22.74 31.04
CA LYS A 931 33.76 23.30 32.39
C LYS A 931 34.41 24.69 32.35
N ASN A 932 35.32 24.91 31.41
CA ASN A 932 36.09 26.14 31.25
C ASN A 932 35.77 26.83 29.92
N ARG A 933 34.48 27.13 29.68
CA ARG A 933 34.02 27.70 28.40
C ARG A 933 34.73 29.02 28.04
N PRO A 934 35.03 29.25 26.75
CA PRO A 934 35.54 30.52 26.27
C PRO A 934 34.69 31.71 26.72
N ARG A 935 35.33 32.85 27.03
CA ARG A 935 34.62 34.13 27.17
C ARG A 935 34.17 34.68 25.82
N ASN A 936 34.85 34.30 24.73
CA ASN A 936 34.46 34.63 23.37
C ASN A 936 33.19 33.84 22.97
N GLN A 937 32.10 34.56 22.77
CA GLN A 937 30.80 33.98 22.43
C GLN A 937 30.82 33.21 21.10
N TYR A 938 31.62 33.63 20.12
CA TYR A 938 31.68 32.97 18.80
C TYR A 938 32.36 31.62 18.88
N SER A 939 33.53 31.52 19.53
CA SER A 939 34.22 30.23 19.70
C SER A 939 33.39 29.27 20.56
N ARG A 940 32.67 29.79 21.56
CA ARG A 940 31.72 28.98 22.34
C ARG A 940 30.62 28.38 21.45
N ILE A 941 29.91 29.20 20.68
CA ILE A 941 28.80 28.74 19.81
C ILE A 941 29.28 27.69 18.80
N GLU A 942 30.44 27.91 18.19
CA GLU A 942 30.95 27.06 17.11
C GLU A 942 31.50 25.71 17.58
N PHE A 943 32.07 25.63 18.79
CA PHE A 943 32.82 24.44 19.23
C PHE A 943 32.21 23.69 20.43
N ASP A 944 31.21 24.24 21.14
CA ASP A 944 30.55 23.55 22.25
C ASP A 944 29.96 22.18 21.80
N GLY A 945 29.34 22.13 20.62
CA GLY A 945 28.78 20.89 20.08
C GLY A 945 29.85 19.85 19.73
N LEU A 946 30.97 20.29 19.14
CA LEU A 946 32.10 19.40 18.84
C LEU A 946 32.69 18.81 20.12
N ALA A 947 32.97 19.67 21.12
CA ALA A 947 33.48 19.25 22.42
C ALA A 947 32.56 18.25 23.12
N TRP A 948 31.25 18.51 23.13
CA TRP A 948 30.25 17.60 23.68
C TRP A 948 30.22 16.25 22.94
N SER A 949 30.26 16.28 21.61
CA SER A 949 30.28 15.04 20.83
C SER A 949 31.49 14.17 21.13
N GLY A 950 32.64 14.76 21.48
CA GLY A 950 33.84 14.03 21.90
C GLY A 950 33.60 13.16 23.15
N ILE A 951 32.91 13.72 24.15
CA ILE A 951 32.53 13.03 25.39
C ILE A 951 31.62 11.83 25.06
N VAL A 952 30.57 12.09 24.27
CA VAL A 952 29.57 11.08 23.89
C VAL A 952 30.19 9.96 23.06
N LEU A 953 30.95 10.30 22.02
CA LEU A 953 31.60 9.33 21.14
C LEU A 953 32.60 8.47 21.90
N SER A 954 33.37 9.04 22.84
CA SER A 954 34.28 8.28 23.70
C SER A 954 33.56 7.27 24.58
N ARG A 955 32.46 7.69 25.22
CA ARG A 955 31.64 6.81 26.06
C ARG A 955 31.01 5.69 25.24
N ILE A 956 30.50 5.98 24.03
CA ILE A 956 29.96 4.98 23.10
C ILE A 956 31.03 3.98 22.67
N HIS A 957 32.20 4.47 22.23
CA HIS A 957 33.31 3.63 21.79
C HIS A 957 33.79 2.71 22.93
N SER A 958 33.85 3.23 24.15
CA SER A 958 34.23 2.49 25.36
C SER A 958 33.09 1.64 25.93
N ARG A 959 31.91 1.60 25.28
CA ARG A 959 30.70 0.90 25.73
C ARG A 959 30.19 1.31 27.13
N ARG A 960 30.49 2.53 27.57
CA ARG A 960 30.01 3.13 28.83
C ARG A 960 28.60 3.71 28.67
N TRP A 961 27.64 2.85 28.33
CA TRP A 961 26.26 3.25 28.02
C TRP A 961 25.52 3.90 29.22
N GLY A 962 25.78 3.42 30.44
CA GLY A 962 25.17 3.95 31.67
C GLY A 962 25.62 5.37 32.02
N GLU A 963 26.73 5.84 31.45
CA GLU A 963 27.24 7.19 31.63
C GLU A 963 26.71 8.16 30.56
N LEU A 964 25.95 7.69 29.56
CA LEU A 964 25.41 8.57 28.51
C LEU A 964 24.39 9.59 29.04
N PRO A 965 23.51 9.29 30.01
CA PRO A 965 22.61 10.30 30.59
C PRO A 965 23.37 11.48 31.21
N GLU A 966 24.44 11.22 31.97
CA GLU A 966 25.29 12.26 32.55
C GLU A 966 25.95 13.10 31.44
N ALA A 967 26.41 12.48 30.35
CA ALA A 967 26.97 13.22 29.22
C ALA A 967 25.93 14.10 28.53
N ILE A 968 24.66 13.67 28.50
CA ILE A 968 23.54 14.47 27.97
C ILE A 968 23.25 15.66 28.90
N ASP A 969 23.31 15.48 30.22
CA ASP A 969 23.07 16.57 31.19
C ASP A 969 24.12 17.70 31.12
N LEU A 970 25.32 17.41 30.59
CA LEU A 970 26.33 18.43 30.29
C LEU A 970 25.94 19.36 29.12
N LEU A 971 24.90 19.00 28.36
CA LEU A 971 24.33 19.82 27.29
C LEU A 971 23.44 20.92 27.91
N ASP A 972 23.92 22.16 27.86
CA ASP A 972 23.25 23.30 28.46
C ASP A 972 22.00 23.71 27.67
N LYS A 973 20.86 23.89 28.35
CA LYS A 973 19.55 24.17 27.71
C LYS A 973 19.52 25.50 26.93
N ASP A 974 20.39 26.44 27.28
CA ASP A 974 20.47 27.79 26.68
C ASP A 974 21.38 27.88 25.44
N THR A 975 22.00 26.77 25.03
CA THR A 975 22.96 26.79 23.92
C THR A 975 22.30 26.51 22.57
N ALA A 976 22.68 27.29 21.55
CA ALA A 976 22.34 27.10 20.14
C ALA A 976 22.86 25.77 19.52
N ILE A 977 23.38 24.86 20.34
CA ILE A 977 23.88 23.51 20.03
C ILE A 977 22.79 22.62 19.39
N VAL A 978 21.52 23.02 19.50
CA VAL A 978 20.33 22.21 19.17
C VAL A 978 20.20 21.84 17.69
N ASN A 979 20.87 22.48 16.74
CA ASN A 979 20.62 22.16 15.32
C ASN A 979 21.54 21.08 14.72
N ASP A 980 22.83 21.03 15.05
CA ASP A 980 23.75 20.07 14.40
C ASP A 980 23.95 18.76 15.18
N TYR A 981 23.77 18.77 16.50
CA TYR A 981 24.00 17.60 17.37
C TYR A 981 22.74 17.03 18.04
N SER A 982 21.57 17.61 17.80
CA SER A 982 20.29 17.10 18.34
C SER A 982 19.98 15.67 17.89
N PHE A 983 20.39 15.31 16.69
CA PHE A 983 20.26 13.94 16.20
C PHE A 983 21.05 12.95 17.09
N LEU A 984 22.32 13.26 17.35
CA LEU A 984 23.18 12.44 18.20
C LEU A 984 22.58 12.36 19.61
N ALA A 985 22.10 13.49 20.17
CA ALA A 985 21.44 13.51 21.47
C ALA A 985 20.19 12.61 21.52
N ASN A 986 19.32 12.67 20.51
CA ASN A 986 18.09 11.87 20.45
C ASN A 986 18.39 10.36 20.36
N ILE A 987 19.35 9.97 19.51
CA ILE A 987 19.77 8.57 19.39
C ILE A 987 20.39 8.08 20.70
N VAL A 988 21.30 8.87 21.28
CA VAL A 988 22.00 8.53 22.51
C VAL A 988 21.06 8.44 23.69
N ASN A 989 20.07 9.33 23.78
CA ASN A 989 19.02 9.27 24.79
C ASN A 989 18.17 8.00 24.66
N SER A 990 17.81 7.62 23.42
CA SER A 990 17.11 6.37 23.12
C SER A 990 17.94 5.13 23.49
N MET A 991 19.26 5.18 23.29
CA MET A 991 20.20 4.12 23.67
C MET A 991 20.42 4.05 25.19
N GLY A 992 20.64 5.17 25.88
CA GLY A 992 21.04 5.23 27.29
C GLY A 992 19.92 4.87 28.27
N ASN A 993 18.69 5.31 28.02
CA ASN A 993 17.60 5.13 29.00
C ASN A 993 16.96 3.73 28.98
N ASN A 994 17.17 2.92 27.92
CA ASN A 994 16.35 1.71 27.70
C ASN A 994 17.11 0.54 27.04
N ASN A 995 18.42 0.41 27.26
CA ASN A 995 19.18 -0.74 26.75
C ASN A 995 19.03 -1.95 27.69
N PRO A 996 18.50 -3.10 27.25
CA PRO A 996 18.55 -4.33 28.05
C PRO A 996 20.01 -4.75 28.36
N VAL A 997 20.98 -4.35 27.55
CA VAL A 997 22.42 -4.56 27.81
C VAL A 997 22.94 -3.71 28.98
N ALA A 998 22.33 -2.56 29.27
CA ALA A 998 22.66 -1.78 30.47
C ALA A 998 22.14 -2.43 31.77
N LYS A 999 21.25 -3.45 31.66
CA LYS A 999 20.81 -4.28 32.79
C LYS A 999 21.58 -5.60 32.92
N SER A 1000 22.50 -5.90 31.99
CA SER A 1000 23.26 -7.15 31.96
C SER A 1000 24.79 -6.96 32.10
N ASN A 1001 25.24 -5.77 32.49
CA ASN A 1001 26.62 -5.52 32.91
C ASN A 1001 26.68 -5.26 34.40
#